data_AF-A0A1E1UZL3-F1
#
_entry.id   AF-A0A1E1UZL3-F1
#
_cell.length_a   1.000
_cell.length_b   1.000
_cell.length_c   1.000
_cell.angle_alpha   90.00
_cell.angle_beta   90.00
_cell.angle_gamma   90.00
#
_symmetry.space_group_name_H-M   'P 1'
#
loop_
_entity.id
_entity.type
_entity.pdbx_description
1 polymer ?
#
loop_
_entity_poly.entity_id
_entity_poly.type
_entity_poly.pdbx_seq_one_letter_code
_entity_poly.pdbx_strand_id
1 'polypeptide(L)'
;MLTITPSHLAGDQSSNPELLRLGGSVFLLSWSLDGPLADRQVVSLASRERRVSSASLTLGLGDGRTRIVSVFRHTGHDEIIATLSGGNLGPDQAVSFDPEFVHAMAEAPEILRELTPASRIALASALIATWPTLFSLRETSAYLGFLRQFLLALSRKPTPVLPVAALPEGKVLLESSVPARLEAVKAAYWLGPASLTRIVARPRLGKPDRSARRSLHLILDEPQPRGAGLLVLHSDVGLIVRALPERATAPTLGRWWAGKASEHDDLRSWLVEQLAGQSEQGRLLAIEMQRRLPLPVQSVRRRDDLPSAELDLAVSTPAGLLLGGWYRDSDGLLDQILIHRSTGAPSPIGDRIARFPALMAEPGGDNRAVTGFLGLVPDYAGGAPVLQPRCELKLRSGTTLFLRPAPQPADIATIRARALASIPPQHLTAEILQQSLAPVLAACQSALRDSLPEPRLRTIGTLPDRPGVSVVIPLYRVYDFLRIQVSAFAADPWFVEKAELIYVLDSPEHEAEVAHLLGGLHLAYGLPIQLVVMGRNGGFSAACNAGAEAARGDVLAMVNSDVIPSEAGWLPALARKLDRRGRVGAVGPKLLYDDGSLQHAGLLFKRDRHGVWLNHHYFKGMPGSYGPANVERLVPGVTGACIMLPRSLFNEVGGFDDSYVIGDYEDSDLCLKIRQAGFGIKYVPSVALYHLERQSISKSLDYTRGVASQHNAWLQTSRWDAQIDALMADESALPRKAAPARDAEILPRTVLRRANAA
;
A
#
# COMPACT_ATOMS: atom_id res chain seq x y z
N MET A 1 78.58 -27.67 -6.72
CA MET A 1 78.62 -28.90 -7.52
C MET A 1 77.20 -29.45 -7.53
N LEU A 2 76.45 -29.60 -8.62
CA LEU A 2 76.76 -29.63 -10.04
C LEU A 2 75.73 -28.77 -10.79
N THR A 3 76.22 -28.02 -11.76
CA THR A 3 75.47 -27.25 -12.75
C THR A 3 74.90 -28.22 -13.80
N ILE A 4 73.60 -28.13 -14.08
CA ILE A 4 73.03 -28.60 -15.35
C ILE A 4 72.18 -27.46 -15.92
N THR A 5 72.63 -27.02 -17.10
CA THR A 5 72.14 -25.94 -17.95
C THR A 5 70.72 -26.21 -18.46
N PRO A 6 69.83 -25.21 -18.58
CA PRO A 6 68.61 -25.38 -19.36
C PRO A 6 68.97 -25.31 -20.85
N SER A 7 68.67 -26.38 -21.59
CA SER A 7 68.70 -26.37 -23.05
C SER A 7 67.58 -25.46 -23.56
N HIS A 8 67.97 -24.28 -24.04
CA HIS A 8 67.16 -23.45 -24.92
C HIS A 8 66.83 -24.23 -26.19
N LEU A 9 65.58 -24.67 -26.32
CA LEU A 9 64.95 -24.90 -27.61
C LEU A 9 64.17 -23.63 -27.95
N ALA A 10 64.64 -22.94 -28.99
CA ALA A 10 63.94 -21.83 -29.62
C ALA A 10 62.68 -22.37 -30.31
N GLY A 11 61.57 -22.33 -29.60
CA GLY A 11 60.21 -22.48 -30.10
C GLY A 11 59.36 -21.41 -29.41
N ASP A 12 58.57 -20.70 -30.21
CA ASP A 12 57.74 -19.56 -29.84
C ASP A 12 57.00 -19.78 -28.49
N GLN A 13 57.41 -19.06 -27.44
CA GLN A 13 56.87 -19.22 -26.07
C GLN A 13 55.41 -18.75 -25.93
N SER A 14 54.76 -18.33 -27.00
CA SER A 14 53.52 -17.55 -26.96
C SER A 14 52.22 -18.35 -26.98
N SER A 15 52.27 -19.70 -27.06
CA SER A 15 51.10 -20.58 -27.24
C SER A 15 50.88 -21.67 -26.17
N ASN A 16 51.73 -21.79 -25.15
CA ASN A 16 51.55 -22.80 -24.10
C ASN A 16 50.48 -22.38 -23.08
N PRO A 17 49.49 -23.24 -22.78
CA PRO A 17 48.49 -22.97 -21.76
C PRO A 17 49.08 -22.97 -20.34
N GLU A 18 48.65 -22.01 -19.52
CA GLU A 18 49.08 -21.83 -18.14
C GLU A 18 47.98 -22.28 -17.17
N LEU A 19 48.37 -23.05 -16.14
CA LEU A 19 47.45 -23.50 -15.09
C LEU A 19 47.77 -22.78 -13.77
N LEU A 20 46.80 -22.01 -13.27
CA LEU A 20 46.94 -21.18 -12.06
C LEU A 20 45.96 -21.64 -10.99
N ARG A 21 46.33 -21.51 -9.71
CA ARG A 21 45.44 -21.85 -8.59
C ARG A 21 44.73 -20.60 -8.06
N LEU A 22 43.40 -20.65 -7.97
CA LEU A 22 42.55 -19.56 -7.46
C LEU A 22 42.25 -19.70 -5.95
N GLY A 23 42.24 -20.92 -5.44
CA GLY A 23 42.03 -21.20 -4.01
C GLY A 23 41.62 -22.64 -3.78
N GLY A 24 42.15 -23.27 -2.73
CA GLY A 24 41.89 -24.67 -2.41
C GLY A 24 42.10 -25.60 -3.62
N SER A 25 41.04 -26.32 -3.99
CA SER A 25 40.99 -27.27 -5.10
C SER A 25 40.44 -26.66 -6.41
N VAL A 26 40.50 -25.33 -6.57
CA VAL A 26 39.96 -24.62 -7.74
C VAL A 26 41.08 -23.96 -8.53
N PHE A 27 41.06 -24.21 -9.83
CA PHE A 27 42.10 -23.82 -10.77
C PHE A 27 41.52 -22.99 -11.91
N LEU A 28 42.37 -22.18 -12.52
CA LEU A 28 42.12 -21.34 -13.67
C LEU A 28 43.15 -21.68 -14.75
N LEU A 29 42.69 -22.29 -15.83
CA LEU A 29 43.47 -22.55 -17.03
C LEU A 29 43.37 -21.32 -17.94
N SER A 30 44.51 -20.83 -18.43
CA SER A 30 44.62 -19.69 -19.34
C SER A 30 45.35 -20.14 -20.61
N TRP A 31 44.64 -20.17 -21.74
CA TRP A 31 45.19 -20.61 -23.02
C TRP A 31 45.13 -19.48 -24.04
N SER A 32 46.29 -18.95 -24.44
CA SER A 32 46.39 -17.91 -25.49
C SER A 32 46.50 -18.55 -26.87
N LEU A 33 45.77 -18.02 -27.85
CA LEU A 33 45.63 -18.59 -29.20
C LEU A 33 46.07 -17.56 -30.25
N ASP A 34 46.89 -18.02 -31.19
CA ASP A 34 47.40 -17.19 -32.28
C ASP A 34 46.40 -17.17 -33.45
N GLY A 35 45.52 -16.17 -33.49
CA GLY A 35 44.60 -15.93 -34.61
C GLY A 35 43.26 -15.26 -34.22
N PRO A 36 42.59 -14.56 -35.15
CA PRO A 36 41.25 -14.02 -34.93
C PRO A 36 40.19 -15.14 -34.86
N LEU A 37 39.10 -14.89 -34.13
CA LEU A 37 37.96 -15.80 -33.91
C LEU A 37 37.52 -16.54 -35.20
N ALA A 38 37.87 -17.83 -35.32
CA ALA A 38 37.07 -18.77 -36.08
C ALA A 38 35.95 -19.31 -35.18
N ASP A 39 34.79 -19.60 -35.75
CA ASP A 39 33.59 -20.01 -35.02
C ASP A 39 33.84 -21.18 -34.04
N ARG A 40 33.48 -20.97 -32.76
CA ARG A 40 33.40 -21.95 -31.66
C ARG A 40 34.65 -22.80 -31.37
N GLN A 41 35.75 -22.17 -30.95
CA GLN A 41 36.77 -22.87 -30.17
C GLN A 41 36.29 -23.10 -28.73
N VAL A 42 36.36 -24.36 -28.26
CA VAL A 42 35.92 -24.76 -26.92
C VAL A 42 37.05 -25.53 -26.23
N VAL A 43 37.34 -25.16 -24.98
CA VAL A 43 38.23 -25.94 -24.13
C VAL A 43 37.40 -26.91 -23.31
N SER A 44 37.67 -28.20 -23.48
CA SER A 44 37.11 -29.27 -22.64
C SER A 44 38.19 -29.79 -21.69
N LEU A 45 37.78 -30.13 -20.47
CA LEU A 45 38.67 -30.64 -19.43
C LEU A 45 38.24 -32.06 -19.07
N ALA A 46 39.20 -32.98 -18.97
CA ALA A 46 38.96 -34.35 -18.54
C ALA A 46 40.02 -34.82 -17.56
N SER A 47 39.65 -35.71 -16.64
CA SER A 47 40.55 -36.43 -15.75
C SER A 47 40.13 -37.90 -15.69
N ARG A 48 41.08 -38.83 -15.88
CA ARG A 48 40.80 -40.27 -16.08
C ARG A 48 39.64 -40.53 -17.06
N GLU A 49 39.67 -39.86 -18.21
CA GLU A 49 38.63 -39.92 -19.27
C GLU A 49 37.23 -39.43 -18.87
N ARG A 50 37.05 -38.89 -17.65
CA ARG A 50 35.80 -38.27 -17.21
C ARG A 50 35.86 -36.76 -17.38
N ARG A 51 34.80 -36.19 -17.97
CA ARG A 51 34.69 -34.75 -18.17
C ARG A 51 34.61 -34.00 -16.83
N VAL A 52 35.46 -33.00 -16.66
CA VAL A 52 35.45 -32.09 -15.51
C VAL A 52 34.50 -30.93 -15.81
N SER A 53 33.65 -30.59 -14.84
CA SER A 53 32.76 -29.42 -14.96
C SER A 53 33.60 -28.14 -14.89
N SER A 54 33.47 -27.30 -15.91
CA SER A 54 34.21 -26.06 -16.04
C SER A 54 33.32 -24.92 -16.52
N ALA A 55 33.75 -23.70 -16.26
CA ALA A 55 33.16 -22.48 -16.80
C ALA A 55 34.23 -21.70 -17.54
N SER A 56 34.00 -21.45 -18.83
CA SER A 56 35.00 -20.84 -19.72
C SER A 56 34.55 -19.47 -20.23
N LEU A 57 35.50 -18.59 -20.47
CA LEU A 57 35.27 -17.27 -21.06
C LEU A 57 36.36 -16.96 -22.07
N THR A 58 35.96 -16.44 -23.22
CA THR A 58 36.89 -16.04 -24.30
C THR A 58 37.17 -14.54 -24.19
N LEU A 59 38.45 -14.19 -24.15
CA LEU A 59 38.96 -12.84 -23.92
C LEU A 59 39.79 -12.39 -25.13
N GLY A 60 39.56 -11.18 -25.62
CA GLY A 60 40.46 -10.54 -26.60
C GLY A 60 41.70 -9.93 -25.94
N LEU A 61 42.83 -10.01 -26.63
CA LEU A 61 44.12 -9.40 -26.29
C LEU A 61 44.37 -8.15 -27.14
N GLY A 62 45.18 -7.22 -26.65
CA GLY A 62 45.46 -5.92 -27.28
C GLY A 62 46.29 -5.99 -28.56
N ASP A 63 46.94 -7.13 -28.80
CA ASP A 63 47.66 -7.48 -30.02
C ASP A 63 46.77 -8.19 -31.08
N GLY A 64 45.46 -8.34 -30.80
CA GLY A 64 44.49 -8.97 -31.70
C GLY A 64 44.33 -10.49 -31.50
N ARG A 65 45.12 -11.11 -30.62
CA ARG A 65 44.96 -12.52 -30.26
C ARG A 65 43.80 -12.76 -29.30
N THR A 66 43.49 -14.02 -29.03
CA THR A 66 42.45 -14.40 -28.07
C THR A 66 43.01 -15.29 -26.96
N ARG A 67 42.36 -15.28 -25.81
CA ARG A 67 42.70 -16.08 -24.64
C ARG A 67 41.43 -16.72 -24.08
N ILE A 68 41.41 -18.05 -24.01
CA ILE A 68 40.32 -18.78 -23.35
C ILE A 68 40.74 -19.05 -21.91
N VAL A 69 39.91 -18.60 -20.97
CA VAL A 69 40.12 -18.83 -19.54
C VAL A 69 39.05 -19.77 -19.03
N SER A 70 39.44 -20.89 -18.42
CA SER A 70 38.53 -21.91 -17.91
C SER A 70 38.75 -22.17 -16.43
N VAL A 71 37.71 -22.00 -15.62
CA VAL A 71 37.75 -22.32 -14.17
C VAL A 71 37.10 -23.66 -13.93
N PHE A 72 37.71 -24.47 -13.07
CA PHE A 72 37.21 -25.78 -12.69
C PHE A 72 37.67 -26.17 -11.29
N ARG A 73 36.98 -27.15 -10.69
CA ARG A 73 37.36 -27.76 -9.42
C ARG A 73 37.95 -29.14 -9.66
N HIS A 74 39.08 -29.44 -9.02
CA HIS A 74 39.69 -30.76 -9.03
C HIS A 74 40.30 -31.10 -7.68
N THR A 75 39.89 -32.24 -7.11
CA THR A 75 40.28 -32.71 -5.77
C THR A 75 41.14 -33.97 -5.79
N GLY A 76 41.50 -34.48 -6.98
CA GLY A 76 42.29 -35.69 -7.15
C GLY A 76 43.78 -35.43 -7.41
N HIS A 77 44.58 -36.49 -7.34
CA HIS A 77 45.99 -36.53 -7.74
C HIS A 77 46.17 -36.87 -9.23
N ASP A 78 45.06 -36.98 -9.96
CA ASP A 78 45.06 -37.37 -11.35
C ASP A 78 45.37 -36.20 -12.26
N GLU A 79 46.09 -36.47 -13.34
CA GLU A 79 46.31 -35.51 -14.42
C GLU A 79 44.99 -34.98 -14.98
N ILE A 80 45.06 -33.73 -15.43
CA ILE A 80 44.00 -33.03 -16.13
C ILE A 80 44.44 -32.80 -17.55
N ILE A 81 43.67 -33.32 -18.49
CA ILE A 81 43.87 -33.12 -19.91
C ILE A 81 42.93 -32.00 -20.35
N ALA A 82 43.50 -30.90 -20.82
CA ALA A 82 42.78 -29.81 -21.46
C ALA A 82 42.85 -29.97 -22.97
N THR A 83 41.70 -30.14 -23.62
CA THR A 83 41.60 -30.29 -25.06
C THR A 83 40.93 -29.05 -25.66
N LEU A 84 41.66 -28.34 -26.51
CA LEU A 84 41.14 -27.29 -27.37
C LEU A 84 40.60 -27.92 -28.65
N SER A 85 39.28 -27.90 -28.82
CA SER A 85 38.63 -28.38 -30.04
C SER A 85 38.18 -27.19 -30.88
N GLY A 86 38.66 -27.13 -32.12
CA GLY A 86 38.47 -26.03 -33.07
C GLY A 86 37.45 -26.32 -34.16
N GLY A 87 36.29 -26.90 -33.85
CA GLY A 87 35.27 -27.22 -34.85
C GLY A 87 35.85 -27.91 -36.12
N ASN A 88 35.44 -27.46 -37.31
CA ASN A 88 35.92 -28.00 -38.60
C ASN A 88 37.31 -27.47 -39.04
N LEU A 89 38.05 -26.77 -38.18
CA LEU A 89 39.29 -26.05 -38.55
C LEU A 89 40.47 -26.49 -37.67
N GLY A 90 40.95 -27.72 -37.89
CA GLY A 90 42.26 -28.19 -37.40
C GLY A 90 42.20 -29.35 -36.40
N PRO A 91 43.35 -30.03 -36.16
CA PRO A 91 43.45 -31.10 -35.17
C PRO A 91 43.31 -30.55 -33.74
N ASP A 92 42.62 -31.30 -32.88
CA ASP A 92 42.50 -30.99 -31.45
C ASP A 92 43.88 -30.93 -30.81
N GLN A 93 44.17 -29.84 -30.10
CA GLN A 93 45.35 -29.76 -29.23
C GLN A 93 44.96 -30.20 -27.83
N ALA A 94 45.70 -31.16 -27.27
CA ALA A 94 45.54 -31.61 -25.89
C ALA A 94 46.83 -31.33 -25.10
N VAL A 95 46.69 -30.74 -23.93
CA VAL A 95 47.79 -30.52 -22.98
C VAL A 95 47.43 -31.16 -21.65
N SER A 96 48.34 -31.97 -21.11
CA SER A 96 48.20 -32.57 -19.80
C SER A 96 48.85 -31.70 -18.73
N PHE A 97 48.21 -31.60 -17.58
CA PHE A 97 48.71 -30.91 -16.41
C PHE A 97 48.58 -31.81 -15.20
N ASP A 98 49.64 -31.85 -14.40
CA ASP A 98 49.59 -32.44 -13.07
C ASP A 98 49.32 -31.32 -12.03
N PRO A 99 48.13 -31.29 -11.41
CA PRO A 99 47.76 -30.26 -10.44
C PRO A 99 48.61 -30.26 -9.17
N GLU A 100 49.36 -31.34 -8.86
CA GLU A 100 50.26 -31.40 -7.70
C GLU A 100 51.40 -30.40 -7.81
N PHE A 101 51.94 -30.19 -9.02
CA PHE A 101 53.06 -29.29 -9.25
C PHE A 101 52.65 -27.81 -9.39
N VAL A 102 51.35 -27.52 -9.40
CA VAL A 102 50.82 -26.14 -9.44
C VAL A 102 50.74 -25.57 -8.03
N HIS A 103 51.85 -24.98 -7.59
CA HIS A 103 51.99 -24.31 -6.30
C HIS A 103 51.77 -22.79 -6.39
N ALA A 104 51.99 -22.18 -7.56
CA ALA A 104 51.85 -20.74 -7.74
C ALA A 104 50.37 -20.31 -7.67
N MET A 105 50.12 -19.29 -6.84
CA MET A 105 48.84 -18.57 -6.85
C MET A 105 48.75 -17.73 -8.12
N ALA A 106 47.53 -17.62 -8.64
CA ALA A 106 47.24 -16.73 -9.75
C ALA A 106 47.65 -15.28 -9.39
N GLU A 107 48.54 -14.66 -10.17
CA GLU A 107 48.91 -13.26 -9.98
C GLU A 107 48.07 -12.35 -10.87
N ALA A 108 47.37 -11.40 -10.25
CA ALA A 108 46.48 -10.47 -10.95
C ALA A 108 47.16 -9.66 -12.08
N PRO A 109 48.37 -9.09 -11.91
CA PRO A 109 49.02 -8.31 -12.96
C PRO A 109 49.34 -9.12 -14.22
N GLU A 110 49.70 -10.39 -14.07
CA GLU A 110 50.05 -11.28 -15.19
C GLU A 110 48.82 -11.63 -16.02
N ILE A 111 47.71 -11.98 -15.37
CA ILE A 111 46.44 -12.30 -16.04
C ILE A 111 45.89 -11.08 -16.79
N LEU A 112 46.03 -9.88 -16.21
CA LEU A 112 45.56 -8.63 -16.80
C LEU A 112 46.48 -8.11 -17.92
N ARG A 113 47.70 -8.63 -18.01
CA ARG A 113 48.67 -8.28 -19.06
C ARG A 113 48.06 -8.68 -20.41
N GLU A 114 48.24 -7.79 -21.41
CA GLU A 114 47.72 -7.94 -22.77
C GLU A 114 46.19 -7.93 -22.93
N LEU A 115 45.36 -8.15 -21.90
CA LEU A 115 43.90 -8.11 -22.03
C LEU A 115 43.39 -6.73 -22.45
N THR A 116 42.47 -6.69 -23.42
CA THR A 116 41.76 -5.46 -23.79
C THR A 116 40.91 -4.93 -22.62
N PRO A 117 40.57 -3.62 -22.60
CA PRO A 117 39.70 -3.07 -21.56
C PRO A 117 38.36 -3.81 -21.40
N ALA A 118 37.74 -4.25 -22.50
CA ALA A 118 36.49 -5.01 -22.47
C ALA A 118 36.68 -6.40 -21.84
N SER A 119 37.73 -7.11 -22.25
CA SER A 119 38.10 -8.42 -21.70
C SER A 119 38.38 -8.36 -20.19
N ARG A 120 39.07 -7.31 -19.72
CA ARG A 120 39.32 -7.10 -18.29
C ARG A 120 38.03 -6.99 -17.49
N ILE A 121 37.03 -6.27 -18.01
CA ILE A 121 35.72 -6.14 -17.37
C ILE A 121 34.99 -7.49 -17.38
N ALA A 122 34.96 -8.19 -18.52
CA ALA A 122 34.28 -9.49 -18.64
C ALA A 122 34.84 -10.52 -17.64
N LEU A 123 36.16 -10.61 -17.53
CA LEU A 123 36.82 -11.49 -16.55
C LEU A 123 36.51 -11.07 -15.10
N ALA A 124 36.55 -9.77 -14.80
CA ALA A 124 36.19 -9.24 -13.48
C ALA A 124 34.75 -9.60 -13.10
N SER A 125 33.81 -9.48 -14.03
CA SER A 125 32.41 -9.81 -13.82
C SER A 125 32.22 -11.30 -13.51
N ALA A 126 32.91 -12.19 -14.23
CA ALA A 126 32.86 -13.62 -13.97
C ALA A 126 33.44 -13.99 -12.59
N LEU A 127 34.57 -13.39 -12.23
CA LEU A 127 35.24 -13.56 -10.92
C LEU A 127 34.43 -12.99 -9.74
N ILE A 128 33.44 -12.13 -9.96
CA ILE A 128 32.67 -11.53 -8.86
C ILE A 128 31.25 -12.12 -8.77
N ALA A 129 30.67 -12.48 -9.90
CA ALA A 129 29.28 -12.92 -9.96
C ALA A 129 29.12 -14.44 -10.01
N THR A 130 29.45 -15.05 -11.15
CA THR A 130 29.06 -16.43 -11.45
C THR A 130 30.02 -17.46 -10.86
N TRP A 131 31.33 -17.30 -11.08
CA TRP A 131 32.33 -18.29 -10.69
C TRP A 131 32.45 -18.50 -9.17
N PRO A 132 32.38 -17.46 -8.29
CA PRO A 132 32.43 -17.69 -6.85
C PRO A 132 31.30 -18.58 -6.33
N THR A 133 30.14 -18.53 -6.97
CA THR A 133 28.98 -19.34 -6.61
C THR A 133 29.15 -20.77 -7.12
N LEU A 134 29.50 -20.93 -8.41
CA LEU A 134 29.67 -22.23 -9.05
C LEU A 134 30.77 -23.08 -8.39
N PHE A 135 31.84 -22.44 -7.91
CA PHE A 135 33.00 -23.13 -7.36
C PHE A 135 33.20 -22.90 -5.86
N SER A 136 32.18 -22.43 -5.14
CA SER A 136 32.19 -22.19 -3.68
C SER A 136 33.37 -21.34 -3.16
N LEU A 137 33.77 -20.31 -3.91
CA LEU A 137 34.94 -19.48 -3.58
C LEU A 137 34.63 -18.27 -2.68
N ARG A 138 33.35 -18.00 -2.38
CA ARG A 138 32.89 -16.77 -1.71
C ARG A 138 33.51 -16.50 -0.35
N GLU A 139 33.98 -17.53 0.35
CA GLU A 139 34.60 -17.43 1.68
C GLU A 139 36.04 -17.97 1.69
N THR A 140 36.60 -18.28 0.51
CA THR A 140 37.94 -18.84 0.40
C THR A 140 38.98 -17.73 0.52
N SER A 141 39.72 -17.67 1.63
CA SER A 141 40.67 -16.59 1.93
C SER A 141 41.69 -16.32 0.81
N ALA A 142 42.30 -17.36 0.24
CA ALA A 142 43.24 -17.23 -0.87
C ALA A 142 42.60 -16.56 -2.11
N TYR A 143 41.36 -16.96 -2.43
CA TYR A 143 40.59 -16.39 -3.53
C TYR A 143 40.23 -14.92 -3.28
N LEU A 144 39.80 -14.59 -2.06
CA LEU A 144 39.44 -13.22 -1.70
C LEU A 144 40.66 -12.29 -1.75
N GLY A 145 41.84 -12.80 -1.35
CA GLY A 145 43.12 -12.11 -1.50
C GLY A 145 43.46 -11.84 -2.96
N PHE A 146 43.40 -12.87 -3.81
CA PHE A 146 43.57 -12.76 -5.26
C PHE A 146 42.59 -11.74 -5.87
N LEU A 147 41.30 -11.88 -5.59
CA LEU A 147 40.25 -11.02 -6.13
C LEU A 147 40.44 -9.56 -5.73
N ARG A 148 40.88 -9.30 -4.48
CA ARG A 148 41.22 -7.96 -4.01
C ARG A 148 42.36 -7.35 -4.81
N GLN A 149 43.44 -8.10 -5.03
CA GLN A 149 44.57 -7.66 -5.84
C GLN A 149 44.14 -7.41 -7.29
N PHE A 150 43.32 -8.30 -7.86
CA PHE A 150 42.76 -8.18 -9.20
C PHE A 150 41.96 -6.89 -9.37
N LEU A 151 41.06 -6.58 -8.43
CA LEU A 151 40.25 -5.38 -8.46
C LEU A 151 41.08 -4.09 -8.27
N LEU A 152 42.11 -4.12 -7.43
CA LEU A 152 43.02 -2.99 -7.24
C LEU A 152 43.95 -2.79 -8.44
N ALA A 153 44.29 -3.85 -9.18
CA ALA A 153 45.01 -3.72 -10.44
C ALA A 153 44.16 -3.02 -11.52
N LEU A 154 42.84 -3.28 -11.54
CA LEU A 154 41.89 -2.57 -12.40
C LEU A 154 41.66 -1.11 -11.97
N SER A 155 41.70 -0.85 -10.66
CA SER A 155 41.49 0.49 -10.09
C SER A 155 42.52 0.77 -8.99
N ARG A 156 43.71 1.27 -9.40
CA ARG A 156 44.87 1.45 -8.49
C ARG A 156 44.59 2.30 -7.27
N LYS A 157 43.73 3.32 -7.39
CA LYS A 157 43.30 4.20 -6.30
C LYS A 157 41.78 4.36 -6.35
N PRO A 158 41.02 3.38 -5.82
CA PRO A 158 39.58 3.44 -5.88
C PRO A 158 39.07 4.60 -5.00
N THR A 159 38.15 5.40 -5.54
CA THR A 159 37.52 6.49 -4.79
C THR A 159 36.83 5.92 -3.54
N PRO A 160 36.90 6.58 -2.37
CA PRO A 160 36.20 6.10 -1.20
C PRO A 160 34.68 6.29 -1.32
N VAL A 161 33.93 5.39 -0.68
CA VAL A 161 32.52 5.54 -0.36
C VAL A 161 32.43 5.96 1.10
N LEU A 162 31.81 7.10 1.36
CA LEU A 162 31.77 7.71 2.68
C LEU A 162 30.41 7.44 3.33
N PRO A 163 30.36 7.01 4.59
CA PRO A 163 29.10 7.01 5.34
C PRO A 163 28.74 8.44 5.71
N VAL A 164 27.56 8.87 5.28
CA VAL A 164 27.10 10.25 5.39
C VAL A 164 25.87 10.42 6.28
N ALA A 165 25.15 9.34 6.59
CA ALA A 165 24.12 9.35 7.63
C ALA A 165 23.89 7.96 8.22
N ALA A 166 23.78 7.88 9.56
CA ALA A 166 23.23 6.72 10.25
C ALA A 166 21.70 6.70 10.12
N LEU A 167 21.16 5.52 9.85
CA LEU A 167 19.74 5.24 9.68
C LEU A 167 19.28 4.21 10.74
N PRO A 168 17.96 4.02 10.95
CA PRO A 168 17.43 3.01 11.85
C PRO A 168 17.90 1.59 11.50
N GLU A 169 17.72 0.66 12.44
CA GLU A 169 17.98 -0.77 12.25
C GLU A 169 19.42 -1.10 11.83
N GLY A 170 20.38 -0.27 12.29
CA GLY A 170 21.78 -0.44 11.96
C GLY A 170 22.02 -0.33 10.46
N LYS A 171 21.39 0.63 9.77
CA LYS A 171 21.66 0.93 8.36
C LYS A 171 22.44 2.23 8.23
N VAL A 172 23.12 2.40 7.10
CA VAL A 172 23.90 3.60 6.80
C VAL A 172 23.68 4.07 5.38
N LEU A 173 23.47 5.37 5.21
CA LEU A 173 23.49 6.05 3.93
C LEU A 173 24.94 6.32 3.56
N LEU A 174 25.33 5.84 2.38
CA LEU A 174 26.65 6.00 1.81
C LEU A 174 26.61 6.93 0.61
N GLU A 175 27.67 7.71 0.43
CA GLU A 175 27.87 8.63 -0.70
C GLU A 175 29.22 8.39 -1.37
N SER A 176 29.24 8.44 -2.70
CA SER A 176 30.46 8.41 -3.50
C SER A 176 30.25 9.21 -4.79
N SER A 177 31.32 9.42 -5.56
CA SER A 177 31.26 9.92 -6.93
C SER A 177 31.54 8.79 -7.92
N VAL A 178 30.90 8.80 -9.10
CA VAL A 178 31.13 7.86 -10.22
C VAL A 178 31.23 8.59 -11.56
N PRO A 179 31.87 8.02 -12.60
CA PRO A 179 31.88 8.59 -13.95
C PRO A 179 30.46 8.72 -14.52
N ALA A 180 30.18 9.77 -15.30
CA ALA A 180 28.87 10.01 -15.89
C ALA A 180 28.44 8.94 -16.90
N ARG A 181 29.41 8.25 -17.52
CA ARG A 181 29.17 7.10 -18.40
C ARG A 181 28.62 5.86 -17.70
N LEU A 182 28.62 5.83 -16.36
CA LEU A 182 28.03 4.70 -15.64
C LEU A 182 26.51 4.76 -15.82
N GLU A 183 25.98 3.73 -16.45
CA GLU A 183 24.55 3.52 -16.63
C GLU A 183 23.91 2.93 -15.35
N ALA A 184 22.75 2.30 -15.48
CA ALA A 184 22.10 1.63 -14.37
C ALA A 184 23.00 0.53 -13.78
N VAL A 185 23.18 0.58 -12.46
CA VAL A 185 23.91 -0.47 -11.73
C VAL A 185 23.01 -1.70 -11.63
N LYS A 186 23.42 -2.80 -12.25
CA LYS A 186 22.70 -4.09 -12.25
C LYS A 186 22.96 -4.92 -11.00
N ALA A 187 24.15 -4.80 -10.44
CA ALA A 187 24.54 -5.51 -9.23
C ALA A 187 25.60 -4.74 -8.45
N ALA A 188 25.56 -4.89 -7.13
CA ALA A 188 26.59 -4.41 -6.23
C ALA A 188 27.12 -5.60 -5.40
N TYR A 189 28.42 -5.61 -5.14
CA TYR A 189 29.08 -6.65 -4.36
C TYR A 189 29.99 -6.03 -3.31
N TRP A 190 29.98 -6.63 -2.13
CA TRP A 190 30.88 -6.34 -1.04
C TRP A 190 31.99 -7.39 -1.02
N LEU A 191 33.23 -6.95 -1.21
CA LEU A 191 34.42 -7.75 -0.95
C LEU A 191 35.01 -7.33 0.39
N GLY A 192 34.66 -8.08 1.44
CA GLY A 192 35.25 -7.97 2.77
C GLY A 192 36.53 -8.80 2.92
N PRO A 193 37.15 -8.79 4.10
CA PRO A 193 38.34 -9.60 4.38
C PRO A 193 38.05 -11.11 4.41
N ALA A 194 36.82 -11.50 4.73
CA ALA A 194 36.43 -12.90 4.93
C ALA A 194 35.34 -13.41 3.97
N SER A 195 34.67 -12.52 3.23
CA SER A 195 33.60 -12.93 2.32
C SER A 195 33.41 -12.01 1.12
N LEU A 196 32.84 -12.57 0.06
CA LEU A 196 32.26 -11.87 -1.09
C LEU A 196 30.73 -11.99 -1.06
N THR A 197 30.05 -10.90 -0.74
CA THR A 197 28.59 -10.85 -0.56
C THR A 197 27.95 -10.00 -1.65
N ARG A 198 26.85 -10.49 -2.24
CA ARG A 198 26.04 -9.66 -3.15
C ARG A 198 25.16 -8.73 -2.32
N ILE A 199 25.20 -7.45 -2.62
CA ILE A 199 24.37 -6.43 -1.97
C ILE A 199 23.05 -6.31 -2.72
N VAL A 200 21.94 -6.38 -1.98
CA VAL A 200 20.60 -6.04 -2.48
C VAL A 200 20.34 -4.58 -2.10
N ALA A 201 20.78 -3.66 -2.95
CA ALA A 201 20.54 -2.23 -2.78
C ALA A 201 20.06 -1.62 -4.10
N ARG A 202 19.26 -0.55 -4.02
CA ARG A 202 18.81 0.24 -5.17
C ARG A 202 19.64 1.53 -5.26
N PRO A 203 20.84 1.50 -5.86
CA PRO A 203 21.71 2.67 -5.96
C PRO A 203 21.03 3.83 -6.68
N ARG A 204 21.21 5.04 -6.17
CA ARG A 204 20.80 6.26 -6.85
C ARG A 204 21.99 6.95 -7.49
N LEU A 205 21.87 7.26 -8.78
CA LEU A 205 22.80 8.11 -9.51
C LEU A 205 22.22 9.52 -9.69
N GLY A 206 22.84 10.53 -9.09
CA GLY A 206 22.49 11.95 -9.27
C GLY A 206 22.81 12.46 -10.68
N LYS A 207 22.55 13.73 -11.02
CA LYS A 207 22.84 14.25 -12.38
C LYS A 207 24.35 14.42 -12.63
N PRO A 208 24.82 14.38 -13.90
CA PRO A 208 26.21 14.71 -14.23
C PRO A 208 26.58 16.15 -13.83
N ASP A 209 27.73 16.31 -13.21
CA ASP A 209 28.36 17.60 -12.96
C ASP A 209 29.23 18.06 -14.14
N ARG A 210 29.81 19.26 -14.03
CA ARG A 210 30.68 19.87 -15.05
C ARG A 210 31.95 19.05 -15.32
N SER A 211 32.34 18.17 -14.41
CA SER A 211 33.51 17.30 -14.53
C SER A 211 33.16 15.90 -15.07
N ALA A 212 31.96 15.74 -15.65
CA ALA A 212 31.46 14.45 -16.14
C ALA A 212 31.45 13.35 -15.06
N ARG A 213 31.16 13.74 -13.81
CA ARG A 213 30.98 12.84 -12.66
C ARG A 213 29.54 12.94 -12.15
N ARG A 214 29.06 11.91 -11.47
CA ARG A 214 27.72 11.82 -10.88
C ARG A 214 27.84 11.40 -9.42
N SER A 215 26.97 11.91 -8.56
CA SER A 215 26.87 11.40 -7.19
C SER A 215 26.21 10.03 -7.18
N LEU A 216 26.70 9.15 -6.31
CA LEU A 216 26.17 7.82 -6.05
C LEU A 216 25.74 7.76 -4.59
N HIS A 217 24.49 7.37 -4.35
CA HIS A 217 23.96 7.14 -3.01
C HIS A 217 23.47 5.69 -2.87
N LEU A 218 23.72 5.09 -1.71
CA LEU A 218 23.42 3.69 -1.42
C LEU A 218 22.99 3.59 0.04
N ILE A 219 22.05 2.70 0.37
CA ILE A 219 21.78 2.32 1.75
C ILE A 219 22.22 0.88 1.91
N LEU A 220 23.08 0.63 2.89
CA LEU A 220 23.52 -0.70 3.27
C LEU A 220 23.22 -0.92 4.76
N ASP A 221 23.10 -2.18 5.15
CA ASP A 221 23.24 -2.54 6.56
C ASP A 221 24.65 -2.13 7.01
N GLU A 222 24.75 -1.66 8.25
CA GLU A 222 25.98 -1.19 8.85
C GLU A 222 27.02 -2.30 8.69
N PRO A 223 28.12 -2.03 7.97
CA PRO A 223 29.05 -3.08 7.62
C PRO A 223 29.75 -3.56 8.90
N GLN A 224 29.34 -4.72 9.43
CA GLN A 224 30.22 -5.56 10.21
C GLN A 224 30.74 -6.70 9.31
N PRO A 225 32.07 -7.00 9.30
CA PRO A 225 33.06 -6.71 10.32
C PRO A 225 34.18 -5.73 9.89
N ARG A 226 34.88 -5.23 10.91
CA ARG A 226 36.02 -4.29 10.90
C ARG A 226 37.09 -4.64 9.84
N GLY A 227 37.38 -3.69 8.95
CA GLY A 227 38.53 -3.73 8.03
C GLY A 227 38.24 -3.09 6.66
N ALA A 228 39.28 -2.64 5.95
CA ALA A 228 39.12 -2.06 4.60
C ALA A 228 38.53 -3.10 3.64
N GLY A 229 37.42 -2.78 3.00
CA GLY A 229 36.79 -3.61 1.96
C GLY A 229 36.58 -2.84 0.66
N LEU A 230 36.21 -3.57 -0.39
CA LEU A 230 35.91 -3.00 -1.70
C LEU A 230 34.42 -3.16 -2.02
N LEU A 231 33.77 -2.07 -2.38
CA LEU A 231 32.46 -2.08 -3.02
C LEU A 231 32.65 -2.13 -4.53
N VAL A 232 32.08 -3.14 -5.17
CA VAL A 232 32.12 -3.29 -6.63
C VAL A 232 30.72 -3.09 -7.19
N LEU A 233 30.60 -2.15 -8.13
CA LEU A 233 29.37 -1.84 -8.84
C LEU A 233 29.50 -2.33 -10.28
N HIS A 234 28.52 -3.09 -10.72
CA HIS A 234 28.48 -3.69 -12.04
C HIS A 234 27.34 -3.08 -12.87
N SER A 235 27.64 -2.58 -14.06
CA SER A 235 26.69 -2.15 -15.08
C SER A 235 26.95 -2.88 -16.41
N ASP A 236 26.15 -2.62 -17.44
CA ASP A 236 26.35 -3.25 -18.77
C ASP A 236 27.65 -2.85 -19.44
N VAL A 237 28.01 -1.57 -19.30
CA VAL A 237 29.17 -0.96 -19.96
C VAL A 237 30.41 -0.86 -19.06
N GLY A 238 30.39 -1.42 -17.84
CA GLY A 238 31.56 -1.31 -16.98
C GLY A 238 31.43 -1.82 -15.54
N LEU A 239 32.60 -1.91 -14.92
CA LEU A 239 32.79 -2.25 -13.52
C LEU A 239 33.47 -1.10 -12.80
N ILE A 240 32.98 -0.76 -11.62
CA ILE A 240 33.50 0.32 -10.79
C ILE A 240 33.86 -0.22 -9.41
N VAL A 241 35.09 0.03 -8.98
CA VAL A 241 35.60 -0.33 -7.65
C VAL A 241 35.66 0.90 -6.76
N ARG A 242 35.16 0.77 -5.52
CA ARG A 242 35.22 1.80 -4.48
C ARG A 242 35.82 1.22 -3.22
N ALA A 243 36.60 2.03 -2.50
CA ALA A 243 37.08 1.67 -1.18
C ALA A 243 36.02 2.03 -0.13
N LEU A 244 35.75 1.15 0.84
CA LEU A 244 35.07 1.56 2.05
C LEU A 244 36.11 1.83 3.16
N PRO A 245 35.94 2.90 3.94
CA PRO A 245 36.84 3.21 5.05
C PRO A 245 36.72 2.17 6.16
N GLU A 246 37.83 1.87 6.85
CA GLU A 246 37.86 0.88 7.95
C GLU A 246 37.09 1.33 9.19
N ARG A 247 37.05 2.64 9.43
CA ARG A 247 36.30 3.31 10.49
C ARG A 247 35.81 4.64 9.97
N ALA A 248 34.51 4.83 9.91
CA ALA A 248 33.93 6.14 9.67
C ALA A 248 32.61 6.25 10.42
N THR A 249 32.52 7.21 11.34
CA THR A 249 31.30 7.52 12.05
C THR A 249 30.39 8.34 11.14
N ALA A 250 29.17 7.85 10.90
CA ALA A 250 28.17 8.60 10.17
C ALA A 250 27.49 9.60 11.13
N PRO A 251 27.23 10.85 10.72
CA PRO A 251 26.37 11.74 11.49
C PRO A 251 24.92 11.22 11.48
N THR A 252 24.04 11.83 12.27
CA THR A 252 22.61 11.50 12.23
C THR A 252 21.99 11.91 10.89
N LEU A 253 20.94 11.19 10.46
CA LEU A 253 20.19 11.55 9.27
C LEU A 253 19.69 13.00 9.31
N GLY A 254 19.19 13.48 10.45
CA GLY A 254 18.72 14.85 10.58
C GLY A 254 19.78 15.91 10.25
N ARG A 255 21.04 15.71 10.68
CA ARG A 255 22.15 16.61 10.37
C ARG A 255 22.49 16.60 8.88
N TRP A 256 22.54 15.41 8.28
CA TRP A 256 22.79 15.28 6.84
C TRP A 256 21.65 15.86 6.00
N TRP A 257 20.41 15.66 6.44
CA TRP A 257 19.19 16.11 5.78
C TRP A 257 19.08 17.64 5.73
N ALA A 258 19.47 18.31 6.81
CA ALA A 258 19.50 19.77 6.86
C ALA A 258 20.56 20.39 5.93
N GLY A 259 21.68 19.68 5.71
CA GLY A 259 22.79 20.16 4.89
C GLY A 259 22.68 19.80 3.42
N LYS A 260 22.91 18.54 3.06
CA LYS A 260 23.03 18.11 1.65
C LYS A 260 21.70 17.77 1.00
N ALA A 261 20.74 17.26 1.76
CA ALA A 261 19.46 16.86 1.18
C ALA A 261 18.56 18.07 0.86
N SER A 262 18.72 19.19 1.57
CA SER A 262 17.93 20.41 1.41
C SER A 262 17.98 20.97 -0.03
N GLU A 263 19.08 20.74 -0.75
CA GLU A 263 19.31 21.24 -2.11
C GLU A 263 18.88 20.26 -3.23
N HIS A 264 18.45 19.04 -2.87
CA HIS A 264 18.25 17.96 -3.84
C HIS A 264 16.92 17.21 -3.69
N ASP A 265 15.89 17.70 -4.38
CA ASP A 265 14.54 17.12 -4.42
C ASP A 265 14.54 15.60 -4.75
N ASP A 266 15.11 15.22 -5.90
CA ASP A 266 15.17 13.82 -6.35
C ASP A 266 15.89 12.89 -5.34
N LEU A 267 16.85 13.41 -4.57
CA LEU A 267 17.59 12.64 -3.56
C LEU A 267 16.73 12.42 -2.32
N ARG A 268 15.99 13.45 -1.88
CA ARG A 268 15.03 13.34 -0.78
C ARG A 268 13.94 12.33 -1.10
N SER A 269 13.34 12.44 -2.29
CA SER A 269 12.27 11.55 -2.73
C SER A 269 12.73 10.09 -2.79
N TRP A 270 13.92 9.83 -3.33
CA TRP A 270 14.51 8.48 -3.29
C TRP A 270 14.74 7.98 -1.86
N LEU A 271 15.26 8.82 -0.96
CA LEU A 271 15.54 8.40 0.41
C LEU A 271 14.25 8.13 1.19
N VAL A 272 13.19 8.91 0.97
CA VAL A 272 11.85 8.66 1.53
C VAL A 272 11.33 7.30 1.06
N GLU A 273 11.43 6.99 -0.23
CA GLU A 273 11.04 5.70 -0.79
C GLU A 273 11.83 4.53 -0.18
N GLN A 274 13.14 4.68 -0.05
CA GLN A 274 13.97 3.63 0.54
C GLN A 274 13.66 3.40 2.03
N LEU A 275 13.51 4.46 2.81
CA LEU A 275 13.23 4.37 4.25
C LEU A 275 11.84 3.77 4.50
N ALA A 276 10.83 4.21 3.76
CA ALA A 276 9.47 3.70 3.92
C ALA A 276 9.32 2.24 3.49
N GLY A 277 10.12 1.77 2.54
CA GLY A 277 10.12 0.37 2.10
C GLY A 277 10.87 -0.59 3.01
N GLN A 278 11.58 -0.09 4.03
CA GLN A 278 12.39 -0.93 4.93
C GLN A 278 11.61 -1.39 6.16
N SER A 279 10.92 -0.47 6.84
CA SER A 279 10.19 -0.76 8.08
C SER A 279 9.22 0.37 8.45
N GLU A 280 8.38 0.12 9.45
CA GLU A 280 7.50 1.16 10.01
C GLU A 280 8.31 2.29 10.69
N GLN A 281 9.41 1.95 11.37
CA GLN A 281 10.30 2.96 11.95
C GLN A 281 10.94 3.84 10.85
N GLY A 282 11.36 3.24 9.74
CA GLY A 282 11.86 3.94 8.56
C GLY A 282 10.79 4.83 7.92
N ARG A 283 9.54 4.36 7.82
CA ARG A 283 8.39 5.14 7.34
C ARG A 283 8.14 6.38 8.21
N LEU A 284 8.12 6.23 9.54
CA LEU A 284 7.95 7.34 10.48
C LEU A 284 9.09 8.35 10.38
N LEU A 285 10.34 7.88 10.28
CA LEU A 285 11.50 8.73 10.09
C LEU A 285 11.41 9.52 8.78
N ALA A 286 10.95 8.90 7.69
CA ALA A 286 10.77 9.58 6.41
C ALA A 286 9.73 10.71 6.49
N ILE A 287 8.65 10.51 7.23
CA ILE A 287 7.63 11.54 7.50
C ILE A 287 8.23 12.68 8.33
N GLU A 288 8.95 12.34 9.40
CA GLU A 288 9.59 13.29 10.29
C GLU A 288 10.59 14.20 9.55
N MET A 289 11.46 13.62 8.72
CA MET A 289 12.48 14.37 7.99
C MET A 289 11.87 15.36 6.98
N GLN A 290 10.79 14.97 6.30
CA GLN A 290 10.06 15.88 5.40
C GLN A 290 9.39 17.04 6.16
N ARG A 291 8.85 16.78 7.37
CA ARG A 291 8.20 17.82 8.21
C ARG A 291 9.19 18.77 8.87
N ARG A 292 10.36 18.29 9.28
CA ARG A 292 11.40 19.11 9.92
C ARG A 292 11.96 20.17 8.98
N LEU A 293 12.14 19.82 7.71
CA LEU A 293 12.63 20.74 6.69
C LEU A 293 11.82 20.57 5.41
N PRO A 294 10.62 21.18 5.33
CA PRO A 294 9.77 21.08 4.15
C PRO A 294 10.40 21.80 2.96
N LEU A 295 10.11 21.31 1.76
CA LEU A 295 10.53 21.97 0.52
C LEU A 295 9.66 23.22 0.29
N PRO A 296 10.20 24.26 -0.38
CA PRO A 296 9.42 25.44 -0.72
C PRO A 296 8.18 25.08 -1.55
N VAL A 297 7.02 25.60 -1.15
CA VAL A 297 5.78 25.50 -1.92
C VAL A 297 5.95 26.22 -3.25
N GLN A 298 5.49 25.62 -4.34
CA GLN A 298 5.55 26.20 -5.67
C GLN A 298 4.15 26.19 -6.27
N SER A 299 3.64 27.37 -6.60
CA SER A 299 2.36 27.57 -7.26
C SER A 299 2.52 28.67 -8.29
N VAL A 300 1.74 28.63 -9.36
CA VAL A 300 1.74 29.70 -10.37
C VAL A 300 0.47 30.51 -10.18
N ARG A 301 0.57 31.67 -9.51
CA ARG A 301 -0.56 32.58 -9.31
C ARG A 301 -0.29 33.87 -10.06
N ARG A 302 -0.97 34.05 -11.19
CA ARG A 302 -0.90 35.27 -12.02
C ARG A 302 -2.26 35.95 -12.13
N ARG A 303 -2.24 37.27 -12.36
CA ARG A 303 -3.44 38.09 -12.56
C ARG A 303 -3.80 38.31 -14.04
N ASP A 304 -2.82 38.15 -14.95
CA ASP A 304 -2.95 38.23 -16.41
C ASP A 304 -3.65 36.99 -17.00
N ASP A 305 -3.72 36.84 -18.33
CA ASP A 305 -4.37 35.68 -18.98
C ASP A 305 -3.46 34.45 -19.11
N LEU A 306 -2.21 34.55 -18.62
CA LEU A 306 -1.29 33.42 -18.65
C LEU A 306 -1.71 32.32 -17.66
N PRO A 307 -1.27 31.07 -17.89
CA PRO A 307 -1.68 29.95 -17.07
C PRO A 307 -1.33 30.14 -15.59
N SER A 308 -2.33 29.93 -14.74
CA SER A 308 -2.20 29.89 -13.27
C SER A 308 -2.58 28.49 -12.80
N ALA A 309 -1.89 27.95 -11.80
CA ALA A 309 -2.21 26.64 -11.26
C ALA A 309 -1.63 26.40 -9.87
N GLU A 310 -2.26 25.48 -9.15
CA GLU A 310 -1.86 25.05 -7.83
C GLU A 310 -2.21 23.57 -7.61
N LEU A 311 -1.40 22.91 -6.78
CA LEU A 311 -1.72 21.62 -6.19
C LEU A 311 -2.16 21.86 -4.75
N ASP A 312 -3.41 21.53 -4.44
CA ASP A 312 -3.96 21.59 -3.08
C ASP A 312 -4.03 20.21 -2.41
N LEU A 313 -4.00 19.14 -3.22
CA LEU A 313 -4.06 17.76 -2.78
C LEU A 313 -2.95 16.93 -3.43
N ALA A 314 -2.17 16.23 -2.61
CA ALA A 314 -1.19 15.25 -3.08
C ALA A 314 -0.93 14.16 -2.04
N VAL A 315 -1.94 13.31 -1.79
CA VAL A 315 -1.88 12.31 -0.72
C VAL A 315 -1.42 10.96 -1.23
N SER A 316 -0.44 10.36 -0.54
CA SER A 316 0.15 9.07 -0.91
C SER A 316 -0.46 7.94 -0.09
N THR A 317 -0.88 6.87 -0.77
CA THR A 317 -1.38 5.62 -0.18
C THR A 317 -0.75 4.41 -0.88
N PRO A 318 -0.91 3.17 -0.38
CA PRO A 318 -0.50 1.98 -1.13
C PRO A 318 -1.10 1.87 -2.53
N ALA A 319 -2.27 2.48 -2.80
CA ALA A 319 -2.86 2.54 -4.13
C ALA A 319 -2.16 3.50 -5.10
N GLY A 320 -1.28 4.37 -4.59
CA GLY A 320 -0.59 5.40 -5.36
C GLY A 320 -0.78 6.81 -4.80
N LEU A 321 -0.54 7.80 -5.66
CA LEU A 321 -0.64 9.22 -5.32
C LEU A 321 -1.91 9.82 -5.90
N LEU A 322 -2.82 10.25 -5.02
CA LEU A 322 -3.98 11.05 -5.43
C LEU A 322 -3.57 12.51 -5.52
N LEU A 323 -3.59 13.04 -6.75
CA LEU A 323 -3.28 14.43 -7.06
C LEU A 323 -4.56 15.19 -7.36
N GLY A 324 -4.69 16.36 -6.76
CA GLY A 324 -5.76 17.29 -7.02
C GLY A 324 -5.28 18.73 -6.94
N GLY A 325 -6.03 19.61 -7.58
CA GLY A 325 -5.73 21.03 -7.63
C GLY A 325 -6.63 21.77 -8.58
N TRP A 326 -6.19 22.96 -8.96
CA TRP A 326 -6.86 23.77 -9.95
C TRP A 326 -5.86 24.40 -10.89
N TYR A 327 -6.31 24.69 -12.10
CA TYR A 327 -5.59 25.52 -13.05
C TYR A 327 -6.55 26.43 -13.82
N ARG A 328 -6.00 27.49 -14.39
CA ARG A 328 -6.66 28.40 -15.31
C ARG A 328 -5.82 28.46 -16.57
N ASP A 329 -6.45 28.19 -17.69
CA ASP A 329 -5.82 28.15 -19.00
C ASP A 329 -6.80 28.67 -20.05
N SER A 330 -7.00 29.99 -20.07
CA SER A 330 -7.98 30.64 -20.94
C SER A 330 -7.70 30.43 -22.42
N ASP A 331 -6.43 30.33 -22.78
CA ASP A 331 -5.94 30.26 -24.16
C ASP A 331 -5.61 28.83 -24.61
N GLY A 332 -5.87 27.81 -23.78
CA GLY A 332 -5.59 26.41 -24.11
C GLY A 332 -4.09 26.11 -24.29
N LEU A 333 -3.23 26.80 -23.54
CA LEU A 333 -1.78 26.69 -23.62
C LEU A 333 -1.24 25.46 -22.90
N LEU A 334 -2.00 24.82 -22.01
CA LEU A 334 -1.57 23.61 -21.32
C LEU A 334 -1.48 22.44 -22.30
N ASP A 335 -0.32 21.78 -22.32
CA ASP A 335 -0.08 20.53 -23.05
C ASP A 335 -0.28 19.34 -22.11
N GLN A 336 0.55 19.23 -21.06
CA GLN A 336 0.56 18.07 -20.17
C GLN A 336 0.90 18.43 -18.72
N ILE A 337 0.40 17.60 -17.80
CA ILE A 337 0.86 17.57 -16.40
C ILE A 337 1.79 16.36 -16.24
N LEU A 338 3.05 16.62 -15.88
CA LEU A 338 4.07 15.62 -15.65
C LEU A 338 4.33 15.49 -14.14
N ILE A 339 4.56 14.27 -13.67
CA ILE A 339 4.89 13.97 -12.28
C ILE A 339 6.35 13.54 -12.18
N HIS A 340 7.07 14.06 -11.18
CA HIS A 340 8.41 13.59 -10.85
C HIS A 340 8.36 12.39 -9.90
N ARG A 341 9.20 11.40 -10.20
CA ARG A 341 9.49 10.25 -9.34
C ARG A 341 10.93 10.36 -8.82
N SER A 342 11.30 9.53 -7.85
CA SER A 342 12.67 9.49 -7.31
C SER A 342 13.75 9.19 -8.35
N THR A 343 13.38 8.52 -9.44
CA THR A 343 14.25 8.10 -10.53
C THR A 343 13.54 8.25 -11.87
N GLY A 344 14.32 8.41 -12.94
CA GLY A 344 13.81 8.55 -14.30
C GLY A 344 13.45 9.99 -14.70
N ALA A 345 12.96 10.14 -15.92
CA ALA A 345 12.42 11.40 -16.42
C ALA A 345 10.99 11.63 -15.89
N PRO A 346 10.52 12.89 -15.83
CA PRO A 346 9.12 13.17 -15.51
C PRO A 346 8.18 12.44 -16.46
N SER A 347 7.13 11.83 -15.92
CA SER A 347 6.16 11.04 -16.70
C SER A 347 4.81 11.75 -16.76
N PRO A 348 4.10 11.73 -17.89
CA PRO A 348 2.74 12.28 -17.95
C PRO A 348 1.79 11.47 -17.06
N ILE A 349 0.84 12.16 -16.45
CA ILE A 349 -0.27 11.52 -15.72
C ILE A 349 -1.28 10.89 -16.71
N GLY A 350 -1.32 11.40 -17.96
CA GLY A 350 -2.15 10.89 -19.05
C GLY A 350 -3.64 11.25 -18.91
N ASP A 351 -4.51 10.45 -19.52
CA ASP A 351 -5.96 10.66 -19.55
C ASP A 351 -6.66 10.39 -18.20
N ARG A 352 -5.89 10.04 -17.17
CA ARG A 352 -6.39 9.72 -15.82
C ARG A 352 -6.67 10.95 -14.95
N ILE A 353 -6.68 12.13 -15.56
CA ILE A 353 -7.03 13.39 -14.89
C ILE A 353 -8.46 13.74 -15.25
N ALA A 354 -9.34 13.59 -14.26
CA ALA A 354 -10.66 14.15 -14.30
C ALA A 354 -10.59 15.68 -14.16
N ARG A 355 -11.39 16.40 -14.95
CA ARG A 355 -11.47 17.86 -14.92
C ARG A 355 -12.91 18.28 -14.66
N PHE A 356 -13.09 19.31 -13.84
CA PHE A 356 -14.41 19.81 -13.49
C PHE A 356 -14.39 21.33 -13.25
N PRO A 357 -15.52 22.03 -13.45
CA PRO A 357 -15.62 23.44 -13.09
C PRO A 357 -15.38 23.66 -11.60
N ALA A 358 -14.59 24.67 -11.24
CA ALA A 358 -14.35 25.04 -9.86
C ALA A 358 -14.28 26.57 -9.71
N LEU A 359 -14.40 27.03 -8.46
CA LEU A 359 -14.26 28.44 -8.09
C LEU A 359 -13.10 28.58 -7.11
N MET A 360 -12.21 29.53 -7.38
CA MET A 360 -11.10 29.87 -6.50
C MET A 360 -11.38 31.22 -5.84
N ALA A 361 -11.35 31.26 -4.51
CA ALA A 361 -11.56 32.49 -3.75
C ALA A 361 -10.30 33.37 -3.80
N GLU A 362 -10.40 34.57 -4.37
CA GLU A 362 -9.28 35.51 -4.35
C GLU A 362 -9.23 36.33 -3.04
N PRO A 363 -8.03 36.78 -2.61
CA PRO A 363 -7.89 37.73 -1.51
C PRO A 363 -8.57 39.05 -1.89
N GLY A 364 -9.79 39.26 -1.40
CA GLY A 364 -10.66 40.38 -1.82
C GLY A 364 -12.15 40.02 -1.93
N GLY A 365 -12.49 38.73 -1.92
CA GLY A 365 -13.88 38.25 -1.82
C GLY A 365 -14.53 37.86 -3.15
N ASP A 366 -13.91 38.18 -4.28
CA ASP A 366 -14.40 37.73 -5.60
C ASP A 366 -13.93 36.30 -5.90
N ASN A 367 -14.87 35.47 -6.32
CA ASN A 367 -14.60 34.10 -6.77
C ASN A 367 -14.25 34.09 -8.26
N ARG A 368 -13.13 33.46 -8.60
CA ARG A 368 -12.68 33.31 -9.99
C ARG A 368 -12.97 31.91 -10.51
N ALA A 369 -13.49 31.83 -11.73
CA ALA A 369 -13.67 30.55 -12.42
C ALA A 369 -12.32 29.91 -12.77
N VAL A 370 -12.16 28.66 -12.37
CA VAL A 370 -10.97 27.83 -12.64
C VAL A 370 -11.41 26.42 -13.04
N THR A 371 -10.48 25.64 -13.58
CA THR A 371 -10.68 24.20 -13.82
C THR A 371 -10.06 23.42 -12.68
N GLY A 372 -10.89 22.77 -11.87
CA GLY A 372 -10.44 21.78 -10.90
C GLY A 372 -10.02 20.50 -11.60
N PHE A 373 -9.07 19.78 -11.02
CA PHE A 373 -8.65 18.48 -11.53
C PHE A 373 -8.36 17.49 -10.41
N LEU A 374 -8.52 16.20 -10.72
CA LEU A 374 -8.26 15.09 -9.81
C LEU A 374 -7.76 13.89 -10.61
N GLY A 375 -6.73 13.19 -10.12
CA GLY A 375 -6.26 11.97 -10.74
C GLY A 375 -5.40 11.11 -9.81
N LEU A 376 -5.50 9.80 -9.97
CA LEU A 376 -4.66 8.84 -9.27
C LEU A 376 -3.48 8.42 -10.15
N VAL A 377 -2.26 8.60 -9.62
CA VAL A 377 -1.03 8.05 -10.19
C VAL A 377 -0.73 6.74 -9.47
N PRO A 378 -1.04 5.56 -10.05
CA PRO A 378 -0.74 4.30 -9.40
C PRO A 378 0.76 4.06 -9.33
N ASP A 379 1.13 3.14 -8.43
CA ASP A 379 2.51 2.73 -8.19
C ASP A 379 3.46 3.91 -7.93
N TYR A 380 2.93 5.03 -7.45
CA TYR A 380 3.74 6.19 -7.09
C TYR A 380 4.52 5.87 -5.83
N ALA A 381 5.85 5.95 -5.93
CA ALA A 381 6.77 5.78 -4.81
C ALA A 381 6.59 4.46 -4.02
N GLY A 382 5.96 3.44 -4.61
CA GLY A 382 5.60 2.19 -3.92
C GLY A 382 4.74 2.39 -2.66
N GLY A 383 3.95 3.47 -2.59
CA GLY A 383 3.15 3.81 -1.41
C GLY A 383 3.92 4.51 -0.27
N ALA A 384 5.18 4.91 -0.52
CA ALA A 384 5.94 5.71 0.42
C ALA A 384 5.25 7.08 0.67
N PRO A 385 5.33 7.63 1.90
CA PRO A 385 4.65 8.86 2.27
C PRO A 385 5.38 10.10 1.75
N VAL A 386 5.34 10.33 0.44
CA VAL A 386 5.89 11.55 -0.19
C VAL A 386 4.91 12.70 0.07
N LEU A 387 5.30 13.65 0.93
CA LEU A 387 4.41 14.70 1.43
C LEU A 387 4.35 15.93 0.51
N GLN A 388 5.33 16.10 -0.37
CA GLN A 388 5.41 17.24 -1.28
C GLN A 388 5.90 16.80 -2.66
N PRO A 389 5.13 15.97 -3.39
CA PRO A 389 5.52 15.56 -4.73
C PRO A 389 5.61 16.78 -5.65
N ARG A 390 6.51 16.69 -6.64
CA ARG A 390 6.76 17.76 -7.60
C ARG A 390 6.09 17.44 -8.93
N CYS A 391 5.34 18.38 -9.46
CA CYS A 391 4.76 18.31 -10.80
C CYS A 391 5.30 19.42 -11.71
N GLU A 392 5.28 19.15 -13.00
CA GLU A 392 5.57 20.09 -14.08
C GLU A 392 4.30 20.28 -14.92
N LEU A 393 3.91 21.53 -15.16
CA LEU A 393 2.97 21.89 -16.21
C LEU A 393 3.76 22.27 -17.46
N LYS A 394 3.63 21.47 -18.50
CA LYS A 394 4.23 21.76 -19.80
C LYS A 394 3.23 22.54 -20.64
N LEU A 395 3.66 23.68 -21.15
CA LEU A 395 2.88 24.49 -22.08
C LEU A 395 3.22 24.14 -23.53
N ARG A 396 2.29 24.40 -24.46
CA ARG A 396 2.47 24.20 -25.91
C ARG A 396 3.62 25.02 -26.51
N SER A 397 4.02 26.10 -25.85
CA SER A 397 5.21 26.89 -26.20
C SER A 397 6.54 26.19 -25.88
N GLY A 398 6.52 25.08 -25.14
CA GLY A 398 7.70 24.44 -24.56
C GLY A 398 8.09 24.97 -23.18
N THR A 399 7.44 26.02 -22.69
CA THR A 399 7.66 26.54 -21.33
C THR A 399 7.20 25.52 -20.29
N THR A 400 7.98 25.35 -19.22
CA THR A 400 7.63 24.46 -18.11
C THR A 400 7.45 25.26 -16.83
N LEU A 401 6.35 25.00 -16.12
CA LEU A 401 6.04 25.60 -14.82
C LEU A 401 6.05 24.53 -13.73
N PHE A 402 6.56 24.84 -12.55
CA PHE A 402 6.69 23.87 -11.46
C PHE A 402 5.61 24.08 -10.40
N LEU A 403 5.00 22.97 -9.97
CA LEU A 403 4.04 22.92 -8.87
C LEU A 403 4.56 22.00 -7.77
N ARG A 404 4.44 22.46 -6.52
CA ARG A 404 4.70 21.68 -5.31
C ARG A 404 3.75 22.13 -4.22
N PRO A 405 2.95 21.23 -3.63
CA PRO A 405 2.01 21.59 -2.59
C PRO A 405 2.74 21.88 -1.26
N ALA A 406 2.01 22.45 -0.30
CA ALA A 406 2.40 22.41 1.11
C ALA A 406 2.48 20.94 1.60
N PRO A 407 3.25 20.65 2.67
CA PRO A 407 3.33 19.31 3.25
C PRO A 407 1.96 18.69 3.49
N GLN A 408 1.71 17.57 2.82
CA GLN A 408 0.46 16.83 2.88
C GLN A 408 0.40 15.95 4.16
N PRO A 409 -0.81 15.58 4.61
CA PRO A 409 -0.96 14.67 5.74
C PRO A 409 -0.37 13.28 5.41
N ALA A 410 0.11 12.61 6.46
CA ALA A 410 0.61 11.24 6.38
C ALA A 410 -0.28 10.26 7.16
N ASP A 411 -1.15 10.78 8.02
CA ASP A 411 -2.09 9.99 8.80
C ASP A 411 -3.29 9.58 7.93
N ILE A 412 -3.67 8.30 8.03
CA ILE A 412 -4.65 7.70 7.12
C ILE A 412 -6.04 8.33 7.26
N ALA A 413 -6.44 8.71 8.49
CA ALA A 413 -7.73 9.34 8.73
C ALA A 413 -7.86 10.70 8.02
N THR A 414 -6.83 11.57 8.10
CA THR A 414 -6.82 12.84 7.38
C THR A 414 -6.65 12.65 5.88
N ILE A 415 -5.87 11.66 5.42
CA ILE A 415 -5.79 11.32 3.99
C ILE A 415 -7.16 10.95 3.44
N ARG A 416 -7.92 10.08 4.13
CA ARG A 416 -9.29 9.72 3.76
C ARG A 416 -10.20 10.96 3.71
N ALA A 417 -10.14 11.82 4.73
CA ALA A 417 -10.94 13.05 4.76
C ALA A 417 -10.60 14.01 3.60
N ARG A 418 -9.31 14.17 3.28
CA ARG A 418 -8.84 14.98 2.15
C ARG A 418 -9.26 14.41 0.80
N ALA A 419 -9.24 13.08 0.65
CA ALA A 419 -9.72 12.41 -0.56
C ALA A 419 -11.24 12.60 -0.75
N LEU A 420 -12.04 12.52 0.32
CA LEU A 420 -13.47 12.78 0.24
C LEU A 420 -13.78 14.26 -0.09
N ALA A 421 -12.93 15.18 0.34
CA ALA A 421 -13.06 16.61 0.07
C ALA A 421 -12.45 17.05 -1.28
N SER A 422 -11.88 16.13 -2.07
CA SER A 422 -11.08 16.49 -3.26
C SER A 422 -11.92 16.92 -4.46
N ILE A 423 -13.22 16.63 -4.45
CA ILE A 423 -14.12 16.91 -5.56
C ILE A 423 -15.51 17.26 -5.02
N PRO A 424 -16.15 18.32 -5.52
CA PRO A 424 -17.52 18.62 -5.15
C PRO A 424 -18.47 17.49 -5.56
N PRO A 425 -19.44 17.09 -4.71
CA PRO A 425 -20.31 15.94 -4.96
C PRO A 425 -21.06 15.98 -6.29
N GLN A 426 -21.37 17.17 -6.83
CA GLN A 426 -22.08 17.32 -8.10
C GLN A 426 -21.24 17.01 -9.35
N HIS A 427 -19.91 16.94 -9.21
CA HIS A 427 -18.98 16.64 -10.32
C HIS A 427 -18.45 15.21 -10.25
N LEU A 428 -18.82 14.46 -9.22
CA LEU A 428 -18.40 13.08 -9.04
C LEU A 428 -19.14 12.17 -10.02
N THR A 429 -18.41 11.41 -10.81
CA THR A 429 -18.96 10.39 -11.71
C THR A 429 -18.46 9.00 -11.30
N ALA A 430 -19.15 7.96 -11.76
CA ALA A 430 -18.73 6.57 -11.52
C ALA A 430 -17.30 6.29 -12.04
N GLU A 431 -16.92 6.91 -13.16
CA GLU A 431 -15.58 6.77 -13.72
C GLU A 431 -14.51 7.42 -12.82
N ILE A 432 -14.77 8.63 -12.33
CA ILE A 432 -13.86 9.32 -11.39
C ILE A 432 -13.72 8.54 -10.09
N LEU A 433 -14.85 8.01 -9.57
CA LEU A 433 -14.85 7.13 -8.41
C LEU A 433 -13.96 5.92 -8.64
N GLN A 434 -14.23 5.15 -9.69
CA GLN A 434 -13.52 3.90 -9.99
C GLN A 434 -12.02 4.11 -10.24
N GLN A 435 -11.65 5.14 -11.01
CA GLN A 435 -10.27 5.33 -11.45
C GLN A 435 -9.42 6.09 -10.44
N SER A 436 -10.02 6.97 -9.62
CA SER A 436 -9.26 7.90 -8.76
C SER A 436 -9.53 7.72 -7.27
N LEU A 437 -10.79 7.77 -6.83
CA LEU A 437 -11.11 7.85 -5.40
C LEU A 437 -11.26 6.50 -4.71
N ALA A 438 -11.98 5.56 -5.30
CA ALA A 438 -12.28 4.27 -4.69
C ALA A 438 -11.01 3.47 -4.32
N PRO A 439 -9.95 3.40 -5.15
CA PRO A 439 -8.71 2.70 -4.76
C PRO A 439 -8.03 3.33 -3.52
N VAL A 440 -8.05 4.66 -3.44
CA VAL A 440 -7.46 5.43 -2.33
C VAL A 440 -8.27 5.23 -1.05
N LEU A 441 -9.60 5.32 -1.15
CA LEU A 441 -10.51 5.11 -0.02
C LEU A 441 -10.43 3.66 0.49
N ALA A 442 -10.41 2.68 -0.40
CA ALA A 442 -10.23 1.27 -0.05
C ALA A 442 -8.89 1.02 0.66
N ALA A 443 -7.80 1.59 0.16
CA ALA A 443 -6.49 1.50 0.81
C ALA A 443 -6.49 2.16 2.20
N CYS A 444 -7.19 3.29 2.36
CA CYS A 444 -7.36 3.93 3.66
C CYS A 444 -8.19 3.09 4.62
N GLN A 445 -9.30 2.50 4.17
CA GLN A 445 -10.15 1.65 5.01
C GLN A 445 -9.39 0.40 5.45
N SER A 446 -8.65 -0.27 4.56
CA SER A 446 -7.82 -1.42 4.94
C SER A 446 -6.78 -1.02 5.98
N ALA A 447 -6.01 0.04 5.74
CA ALA A 447 -4.99 0.48 6.69
C ALA A 447 -5.59 0.88 8.05
N LEU A 448 -6.78 1.48 8.07
CA LEU A 448 -7.52 1.81 9.29
C LEU A 448 -8.10 0.59 10.00
N ARG A 449 -8.49 -0.47 9.30
CA ARG A 449 -8.86 -1.73 9.94
C ARG A 449 -7.62 -2.41 10.53
N ASP A 450 -6.57 -2.56 9.73
CA ASP A 450 -5.42 -3.40 10.08
C ASP A 450 -4.57 -2.82 11.23
N SER A 451 -4.64 -1.50 11.44
CA SER A 451 -3.93 -0.82 12.53
C SER A 451 -4.82 -0.47 13.73
N LEU A 452 -6.05 -1.01 13.80
CA LEU A 452 -7.00 -0.67 14.84
C LEU A 452 -6.59 -1.35 16.16
N PRO A 453 -6.33 -0.61 17.26
CA PRO A 453 -5.90 -1.24 18.50
C PRO A 453 -7.00 -2.10 19.11
N GLU A 454 -6.61 -3.15 19.85
CA GLU A 454 -7.56 -4.02 20.56
C GLU A 454 -8.49 -3.19 21.48
N PRO A 455 -9.82 -3.44 21.43
CA PRO A 455 -10.75 -2.76 22.30
C PRO A 455 -10.53 -3.11 23.78
N ARG A 456 -10.70 -2.13 24.66
CA ARG A 456 -10.65 -2.34 26.11
C ARG A 456 -12.05 -2.60 26.66
N LEU A 457 -12.17 -3.58 27.55
CA LEU A 457 -13.44 -3.97 28.16
C LEU A 457 -13.56 -3.39 29.58
N ARG A 458 -14.70 -2.78 29.87
CA ARG A 458 -15.05 -2.30 31.21
C ARG A 458 -16.45 -2.76 31.59
N THR A 459 -16.52 -3.59 32.63
CA THR A 459 -17.78 -4.11 33.15
C THR A 459 -18.30 -3.25 34.30
N ILE A 460 -19.59 -2.96 34.29
CA ILE A 460 -20.31 -2.20 35.32
C ILE A 460 -21.45 -3.07 35.85
N GLY A 461 -21.39 -3.43 37.14
CA GLY A 461 -22.33 -4.39 37.75
C GLY A 461 -21.96 -5.85 37.49
N THR A 462 -22.88 -6.75 37.79
CA THR A 462 -22.72 -8.21 37.56
C THR A 462 -23.50 -8.61 36.31
N LEU A 463 -22.80 -9.02 35.25
CA LEU A 463 -23.45 -9.39 33.99
C LEU A 463 -24.24 -10.71 34.13
N PRO A 464 -25.27 -10.93 33.30
CA PRO A 464 -25.96 -12.23 33.24
C PRO A 464 -25.01 -13.35 32.80
N ASP A 465 -25.12 -14.51 33.46
CA ASP A 465 -24.28 -15.69 33.18
C ASP A 465 -24.54 -16.29 31.78
N ARG A 466 -25.81 -16.30 31.35
CA ARG A 466 -26.27 -16.87 30.08
C ARG A 466 -27.33 -15.97 29.42
N PRO A 467 -26.93 -14.82 28.86
CA PRO A 467 -27.86 -13.95 28.16
C PRO A 467 -28.41 -14.68 26.91
N GLY A 468 -29.72 -14.57 26.66
CA GLY A 468 -30.32 -15.08 25.43
C GLY A 468 -30.08 -14.16 24.24
N VAL A 469 -29.99 -12.84 24.50
CA VAL A 469 -29.73 -11.80 23.49
C VAL A 469 -28.66 -10.85 24.03
N SER A 470 -27.64 -10.54 23.22
CA SER A 470 -26.74 -9.41 23.47
C SER A 470 -27.15 -8.22 22.62
N VAL A 471 -27.47 -7.11 23.28
CA VAL A 471 -27.83 -5.84 22.66
C VAL A 471 -26.57 -5.00 22.53
N VAL A 472 -26.14 -4.78 21.29
CA VAL A 472 -24.90 -4.05 20.95
C VAL A 472 -25.26 -2.68 20.42
N ILE A 473 -24.73 -1.64 21.06
CA ILE A 473 -25.08 -0.25 20.79
C ILE A 473 -23.81 0.59 20.59
N PRO A 474 -23.46 0.97 19.35
CA PRO A 474 -22.33 1.87 19.09
C PRO A 474 -22.64 3.30 19.53
N LEU A 475 -21.64 3.97 20.10
CA LEU A 475 -21.70 5.33 20.64
C LEU A 475 -20.65 6.20 19.97
N TYR A 476 -21.09 7.32 19.38
CA TYR A 476 -20.23 8.36 18.84
C TYR A 476 -20.71 9.75 19.24
N ARG A 477 -19.97 10.41 20.15
CA ARG A 477 -20.08 11.84 20.54
C ARG A 477 -21.44 12.36 21.04
N VAL A 478 -22.51 11.57 21.01
CA VAL A 478 -23.85 11.95 21.50
C VAL A 478 -24.32 10.88 22.48
N TYR A 479 -24.42 11.25 23.76
CA TYR A 479 -24.67 10.30 24.87
C TYR A 479 -25.95 10.62 25.66
N ASP A 480 -26.66 11.70 25.32
CA ASP A 480 -27.83 12.15 26.07
C ASP A 480 -28.97 11.12 26.06
N PHE A 481 -29.10 10.38 24.96
CA PHE A 481 -30.13 9.34 24.80
C PHE A 481 -29.93 8.14 25.72
N LEU A 482 -28.72 7.91 26.26
CA LEU A 482 -28.43 6.77 27.13
C LEU A 482 -29.31 6.76 28.38
N ARG A 483 -29.67 7.94 28.90
CA ARG A 483 -30.53 8.06 30.08
C ARG A 483 -31.94 7.51 29.83
N ILE A 484 -32.48 7.77 28.64
CA ILE A 484 -33.82 7.34 28.23
C ILE A 484 -33.77 5.87 27.81
N GLN A 485 -32.71 5.47 27.10
CA GLN A 485 -32.57 4.11 26.60
C GLN A 485 -32.38 3.11 27.74
N VAL A 486 -31.49 3.39 28.70
CA VAL A 486 -31.28 2.52 29.86
C VAL A 486 -32.52 2.45 30.74
N SER A 487 -33.26 3.55 30.94
CA SER A 487 -34.49 3.52 31.72
C SER A 487 -35.58 2.68 31.05
N ALA A 488 -35.73 2.80 29.72
CA ALA A 488 -36.66 1.98 28.94
C ALA A 488 -36.31 0.48 29.01
N PHE A 489 -35.02 0.14 28.93
CA PHE A 489 -34.56 -1.25 29.05
C PHE A 489 -34.71 -1.81 30.47
N ALA A 490 -34.43 -1.01 31.50
CA ALA A 490 -34.61 -1.41 32.89
C ALA A 490 -36.07 -1.62 33.27
N ALA A 491 -37.00 -0.95 32.58
CA ALA A 491 -38.44 -1.12 32.76
C ALA A 491 -38.99 -2.41 32.10
N ASP A 492 -38.20 -3.12 31.31
CA ASP A 492 -38.58 -4.39 30.66
C ASP A 492 -38.06 -5.59 31.49
N PRO A 493 -38.94 -6.33 32.19
CA PRO A 493 -38.51 -7.45 33.03
C PRO A 493 -37.77 -8.54 32.27
N TRP A 494 -38.14 -8.79 31.00
CA TRP A 494 -37.46 -9.79 30.20
C TRP A 494 -36.05 -9.35 29.84
N PHE A 495 -35.87 -8.05 29.52
CA PHE A 495 -34.56 -7.48 29.24
C PHE A 495 -33.64 -7.66 30.45
N VAL A 496 -34.10 -7.25 31.64
CA VAL A 496 -33.31 -7.33 32.88
C VAL A 496 -32.85 -8.76 33.19
N GLU A 497 -33.69 -9.76 32.95
CA GLU A 497 -33.38 -11.16 33.27
C GLU A 497 -32.54 -11.86 32.19
N LYS A 498 -32.79 -11.58 30.91
CA LYS A 498 -32.30 -12.40 29.78
C LYS A 498 -31.41 -11.67 28.79
N ALA A 499 -31.31 -10.34 28.83
CA ALA A 499 -30.52 -9.59 27.88
C ALA A 499 -29.19 -9.11 28.50
N GLU A 500 -28.16 -9.05 27.67
CA GLU A 500 -26.91 -8.37 27.97
C GLU A 500 -26.88 -7.03 27.23
N LEU A 501 -26.51 -5.95 27.92
CA LEU A 501 -26.36 -4.62 27.31
C LEU A 501 -24.88 -4.27 27.12
N ILE A 502 -24.50 -4.04 25.86
CA ILE A 502 -23.15 -3.71 25.44
C ILE A 502 -23.16 -2.35 24.74
N TYR A 503 -22.48 -1.37 25.33
CA TYR A 503 -22.17 -0.11 24.67
C TYR A 503 -20.78 -0.16 24.07
N VAL A 504 -20.63 0.30 22.82
CA VAL A 504 -19.33 0.36 22.14
C VAL A 504 -18.96 1.82 21.91
N LEU A 505 -17.97 2.32 22.63
CA LEU A 505 -17.48 3.70 22.52
C LEU A 505 -16.35 3.76 21.49
N ASP A 506 -16.60 4.43 20.37
CA ASP A 506 -15.61 4.64 19.30
C ASP A 506 -14.77 5.93 19.48
N SER A 507 -15.08 6.70 20.53
CA SER A 507 -14.44 7.96 20.91
C SER A 507 -13.69 7.78 22.24
N PRO A 508 -12.54 7.08 22.25
CA PRO A 508 -11.82 6.73 23.48
C PRO A 508 -11.49 7.94 24.36
N GLU A 509 -11.33 9.12 23.77
CA GLU A 509 -11.12 10.38 24.48
C GLU A 509 -12.25 10.73 25.48
N HIS A 510 -13.46 10.18 25.29
CA HIS A 510 -14.62 10.39 26.16
C HIS A 510 -14.87 9.23 27.15
N GLU A 511 -13.95 8.27 27.27
CA GLU A 511 -14.12 7.07 28.12
C GLU A 511 -14.49 7.42 29.56
N ALA A 512 -13.78 8.37 30.18
CA ALA A 512 -13.99 8.72 31.58
C ALA A 512 -15.41 9.28 31.83
N GLU A 513 -15.88 10.16 30.96
CA GLU A 513 -17.22 10.76 31.02
C GLU A 513 -18.31 9.69 30.83
N VAL A 514 -18.19 8.90 29.76
CA VAL A 514 -19.17 7.85 29.42
C VAL A 514 -19.22 6.79 30.53
N ALA A 515 -18.08 6.34 31.04
CA ALA A 515 -18.06 5.34 32.11
C ALA A 515 -18.64 5.89 33.42
N HIS A 516 -18.44 7.17 33.73
CA HIS A 516 -19.09 7.81 34.88
C HIS A 516 -20.61 7.86 34.72
N LEU A 517 -21.10 8.28 33.55
CA LEU A 517 -22.53 8.29 33.22
C LEU A 517 -23.15 6.90 33.35
N LEU A 518 -22.53 5.88 32.75
CA LEU A 518 -23.01 4.49 32.81
C LEU A 518 -22.99 3.94 34.23
N GLY A 519 -21.99 4.28 35.04
CA GLY A 519 -21.93 3.93 36.46
C GLY A 519 -23.10 4.53 37.26
N GLY A 520 -23.41 5.81 37.03
CA GLY A 520 -24.58 6.46 37.63
C GLY A 520 -25.91 5.84 37.20
N LEU A 521 -26.04 5.49 35.91
CA LEU A 521 -27.22 4.81 35.38
C LEU A 521 -27.39 3.40 35.96
N HIS A 522 -26.30 2.65 36.13
CA HIS A 522 -26.32 1.36 36.80
C HIS A 522 -26.80 1.49 38.25
N LEU A 523 -26.31 2.47 39.01
CA LEU A 523 -26.76 2.70 40.39
C LEU A 523 -28.24 3.09 40.46
N ALA A 524 -28.74 3.85 39.48
CA ALA A 524 -30.13 4.31 39.45
C ALA A 524 -31.12 3.20 39.05
N TYR A 525 -30.75 2.34 38.10
CA TYR A 525 -31.68 1.39 37.46
C TYR A 525 -31.31 -0.09 37.70
N GLY A 526 -30.15 -0.39 38.28
CA GLY A 526 -29.69 -1.73 38.56
C GLY A 526 -29.25 -2.55 37.34
N LEU A 527 -29.35 -2.00 36.12
CA LEU A 527 -29.03 -2.73 34.89
C LEU A 527 -27.51 -2.89 34.72
N PRO A 528 -26.97 -4.12 34.60
CA PRO A 528 -25.56 -4.35 34.31
C PRO A 528 -25.20 -3.90 32.89
N ILE A 529 -24.00 -3.35 32.72
CA ILE A 529 -23.56 -2.76 31.44
C ILE A 529 -22.13 -3.20 31.14
N GLN A 530 -21.90 -3.66 29.91
CA GLN A 530 -20.57 -3.86 29.36
C GLN A 530 -20.22 -2.66 28.46
N LEU A 531 -19.10 -2.00 28.74
CA LEU A 531 -18.54 -0.96 27.87
C LEU A 531 -17.33 -1.51 27.12
N VAL A 532 -17.39 -1.46 25.79
CA VAL A 532 -16.28 -1.75 24.88
C VAL A 532 -15.71 -0.42 24.41
N VAL A 533 -14.46 -0.12 24.72
CA VAL A 533 -13.79 1.14 24.35
C VAL A 533 -12.81 0.86 23.22
N MET A 534 -13.11 1.35 22.03
CA MET A 534 -12.21 1.20 20.87
C MET A 534 -10.94 2.03 21.06
N GLY A 535 -9.82 1.58 20.49
CA GLY A 535 -8.56 2.35 20.52
C GLY A 535 -8.59 3.65 19.69
N ARG A 536 -9.56 3.78 18.78
CA ARG A 536 -9.87 4.99 17.98
C ARG A 536 -11.22 4.82 17.28
N ASN A 537 -11.67 5.88 16.61
CA ASN A 537 -12.85 5.81 15.75
C ASN A 537 -12.61 4.93 14.52
N GLY A 538 -13.30 3.78 14.46
CA GLY A 538 -13.31 2.86 13.32
C GLY A 538 -14.53 2.97 12.42
N GLY A 539 -15.50 3.84 12.75
CA GLY A 539 -16.82 3.90 12.11
C GLY A 539 -17.81 2.87 12.65
N PHE A 540 -19.05 2.96 12.16
CA PHE A 540 -20.18 2.16 12.64
C PHE A 540 -19.93 0.65 12.54
N SER A 541 -19.51 0.16 11.36
CA SER A 541 -19.24 -1.27 11.13
C SER A 541 -18.22 -1.84 12.12
N ALA A 542 -17.11 -1.14 12.33
CA ALA A 542 -16.05 -1.58 13.23
C ALA A 542 -16.52 -1.60 14.70
N ALA A 543 -17.31 -0.61 15.12
CA ALA A 543 -17.89 -0.57 16.46
C ALA A 543 -18.89 -1.72 16.68
N CYS A 544 -19.80 -1.95 15.73
CA CYS A 544 -20.74 -3.06 15.80
C CYS A 544 -20.04 -4.42 15.83
N ASN A 545 -19.01 -4.62 15.00
CA ASN A 545 -18.22 -5.85 14.99
C ASN A 545 -17.48 -6.07 16.32
N ALA A 546 -16.86 -5.04 16.88
CA ALA A 546 -16.19 -5.12 18.19
C ALA A 546 -17.17 -5.46 19.32
N GLY A 547 -18.38 -4.91 19.28
CA GLY A 547 -19.44 -5.27 20.22
C GLY A 547 -19.96 -6.70 20.04
N ALA A 548 -20.09 -7.15 18.79
CA ALA A 548 -20.49 -8.52 18.46
C ALA A 548 -19.45 -9.56 18.94
N GLU A 549 -18.17 -9.21 18.88
CA GLU A 549 -17.07 -10.04 19.38
C GLU A 549 -17.10 -10.18 20.92
N ALA A 550 -17.43 -9.08 21.63
CA ALA A 550 -17.60 -9.09 23.08
C ALA A 550 -18.91 -9.77 23.57
N ALA A 551 -19.86 -9.99 22.67
CA ALA A 551 -21.19 -10.51 22.98
C ALA A 551 -21.20 -11.99 23.36
N ARG A 552 -21.95 -12.33 24.43
CA ARG A 552 -22.09 -13.72 24.91
C ARG A 552 -23.41 -14.40 24.51
N GLY A 553 -24.41 -13.63 24.06
CA GLY A 553 -25.73 -14.15 23.70
C GLY A 553 -25.75 -14.98 22.41
N ASP A 554 -26.73 -15.87 22.30
CA ASP A 554 -26.96 -16.67 21.09
C ASP A 554 -27.51 -15.82 19.92
N VAL A 555 -28.17 -14.72 20.26
CA VAL A 555 -28.74 -13.75 19.32
C VAL A 555 -28.11 -12.38 19.57
N LEU A 556 -27.78 -11.68 18.50
CA LEU A 556 -27.33 -10.29 18.52
C LEU A 556 -28.48 -9.37 18.14
N ALA A 557 -28.65 -8.28 18.88
CA ALA A 557 -29.48 -7.15 18.51
C ALA A 557 -28.58 -5.93 18.32
N MET A 558 -28.37 -5.51 17.09
CA MET A 558 -27.64 -4.29 16.75
C MET A 558 -28.64 -3.15 16.81
N VAL A 559 -28.40 -2.16 17.67
CA VAL A 559 -29.37 -1.08 17.95
C VAL A 559 -28.63 0.25 18.03
N ASN A 560 -29.16 1.30 17.42
CA ASN A 560 -28.57 2.63 17.55
C ASN A 560 -28.80 3.22 18.95
N SER A 561 -27.93 4.16 19.35
CA SER A 561 -27.99 4.83 20.67
C SER A 561 -29.24 5.71 20.88
N ASP A 562 -29.91 6.09 19.79
CA ASP A 562 -31.10 6.95 19.75
C ASP A 562 -32.38 6.17 19.39
N VAL A 563 -32.34 4.84 19.54
CA VAL A 563 -33.50 3.95 19.35
C VAL A 563 -34.06 3.50 20.70
N ILE A 564 -35.35 3.77 20.91
CA ILE A 564 -36.08 3.53 22.15
C ILE A 564 -37.32 2.65 21.86
N PRO A 565 -37.54 1.55 22.59
CA PRO A 565 -38.74 0.74 22.39
C PRO A 565 -40.00 1.46 22.83
N SER A 566 -41.11 1.27 22.08
CA SER A 566 -42.40 1.84 22.49
C SER A 566 -43.02 1.11 23.67
N GLU A 567 -42.75 -0.19 23.80
CA GLU A 567 -43.33 -1.08 24.81
C GLU A 567 -42.31 -2.15 25.26
N ALA A 568 -42.50 -2.70 26.47
CA ALA A 568 -41.73 -3.82 26.98
C ALA A 568 -42.00 -5.12 26.19
N GLY A 569 -41.07 -6.08 26.23
CA GLY A 569 -41.19 -7.37 25.55
C GLY A 569 -40.81 -7.32 24.06
N TRP A 570 -40.19 -6.24 23.60
CA TRP A 570 -39.80 -6.04 22.20
C TRP A 570 -38.72 -7.04 21.74
N LEU A 571 -37.71 -7.31 22.57
CA LEU A 571 -36.65 -8.28 22.29
C LEU A 571 -37.17 -9.70 22.07
N PRO A 572 -37.92 -10.31 23.01
CA PRO A 572 -38.41 -11.68 22.80
C PRO A 572 -39.44 -11.75 21.66
N ALA A 573 -40.19 -10.68 21.40
CA ALA A 573 -41.10 -10.61 20.26
C ALA A 573 -40.36 -10.69 18.92
N LEU A 574 -39.22 -10.00 18.78
CA LEU A 574 -38.34 -10.11 17.61
C LEU A 574 -37.63 -11.46 17.56
N ALA A 575 -37.03 -11.91 18.67
CA ALA A 575 -36.25 -13.15 18.69
C ALA A 575 -37.07 -14.39 18.29
N ARG A 576 -38.36 -14.44 18.68
CA ARG A 576 -39.28 -15.52 18.27
C ARG A 576 -39.56 -15.58 16.76
N LYS A 577 -39.23 -14.53 16.01
CA LYS A 577 -39.43 -14.46 14.55
C LYS A 577 -38.24 -14.97 13.76
N LEU A 578 -37.09 -15.18 14.42
CA LEU A 578 -35.96 -15.92 13.85
C LEU A 578 -36.34 -17.39 13.75
N ASP A 579 -36.16 -17.99 12.57
CA ASP A 579 -36.53 -19.37 12.31
C ASP A 579 -35.58 -19.99 11.30
N ARG A 580 -34.66 -20.83 11.78
CA ARG A 580 -33.70 -21.51 10.92
C ARG A 580 -34.36 -22.46 9.91
N ARG A 581 -35.49 -23.10 10.26
CA ARG A 581 -36.19 -24.04 9.36
C ARG A 581 -36.95 -23.28 8.27
N GLY A 582 -37.64 -22.22 8.66
CA GLY A 582 -38.28 -21.26 7.75
C GLY A 582 -37.29 -20.31 7.05
N ARG A 583 -35.98 -20.52 7.24
CA ARG A 583 -34.88 -19.72 6.68
C ARG A 583 -35.01 -18.21 6.95
N VAL A 584 -35.48 -17.79 8.12
CA VAL A 584 -35.46 -16.38 8.55
C VAL A 584 -34.18 -16.13 9.36
N GLY A 585 -33.21 -15.47 8.73
CA GLY A 585 -31.89 -15.23 9.30
C GLY A 585 -31.79 -13.93 10.08
N ALA A 586 -32.58 -12.92 9.74
CA ALA A 586 -32.63 -11.66 10.48
C ALA A 586 -34.03 -11.05 10.50
N VAL A 587 -34.29 -10.23 11.52
CA VAL A 587 -35.55 -9.51 11.72
C VAL A 587 -35.29 -8.04 12.03
N GLY A 588 -36.21 -7.17 11.62
CA GLY A 588 -36.21 -5.75 11.97
C GLY A 588 -37.61 -5.24 12.34
N PRO A 589 -37.73 -4.31 13.30
CA PRO A 589 -39.00 -3.79 13.78
C PRO A 589 -39.55 -2.68 12.87
N LYS A 590 -40.74 -2.18 13.21
CA LYS A 590 -41.24 -0.89 12.75
C LYS A 590 -40.50 0.24 13.46
N LEU A 591 -39.94 1.17 12.69
CA LEU A 591 -39.34 2.38 13.25
C LEU A 591 -40.23 3.58 12.98
N LEU A 592 -40.45 4.36 14.04
CA LEU A 592 -41.23 5.59 14.04
C LEU A 592 -40.31 6.79 14.31
N TYR A 593 -40.63 7.91 13.67
CA TYR A 593 -40.16 9.22 14.09
C TYR A 593 -40.80 9.63 15.42
N ASP A 594 -40.28 10.68 16.05
CA ASP A 594 -40.78 11.24 17.31
C ASP A 594 -42.25 11.72 17.21
N ASP A 595 -42.68 12.16 16.02
CA ASP A 595 -44.07 12.53 15.71
C ASP A 595 -45.00 11.33 15.44
N GLY A 596 -44.49 10.09 15.53
CA GLY A 596 -45.25 8.87 15.28
C GLY A 596 -45.45 8.53 13.79
N SER A 597 -44.86 9.29 12.87
CA SER A 597 -44.80 8.92 11.45
C SER A 597 -43.77 7.80 11.20
N LEU A 598 -43.97 7.03 10.13
CA LEU A 598 -43.13 5.90 9.76
C LEU A 598 -41.78 6.37 9.24
N GLN A 599 -40.73 5.86 9.86
CA GLN A 599 -39.37 5.98 9.34
C GLN A 599 -38.95 4.71 8.58
N HIS A 600 -39.34 3.53 9.06
CA HIS A 600 -38.93 2.26 8.47
C HIS A 600 -40.00 1.18 8.60
N ALA A 601 -40.31 0.53 7.47
CA ALA A 601 -41.13 -0.67 7.41
C ALA A 601 -40.46 -1.78 6.56
N GLY A 602 -39.13 -1.86 6.59
CA GLY A 602 -38.30 -2.64 5.66
C GLY A 602 -37.63 -1.77 4.58
N LEU A 603 -36.55 -2.28 4.01
CA LEU A 603 -35.82 -1.69 2.89
C LEU A 603 -36.27 -2.24 1.54
N LEU A 604 -36.14 -1.42 0.50
CA LEU A 604 -36.17 -1.78 -0.91
C LEU A 604 -35.07 -1.04 -1.65
N PHE A 605 -34.61 -1.59 -2.77
CA PHE A 605 -33.57 -0.97 -3.58
C PHE A 605 -34.18 -0.37 -4.85
N LYS A 606 -33.73 0.83 -5.24
CA LYS A 606 -34.11 1.45 -6.52
C LYS A 606 -32.87 2.01 -7.20
N ARG A 607 -32.82 1.87 -8.53
CA ARG A 607 -31.82 2.59 -9.33
C ARG A 607 -32.19 4.06 -9.42
N ASP A 608 -31.19 4.91 -9.27
CA ASP A 608 -31.28 6.30 -9.69
C ASP A 608 -31.16 6.45 -11.21
N ARG A 609 -31.15 7.68 -11.72
CA ARG A 609 -31.01 7.96 -13.16
C ARG A 609 -29.65 7.56 -13.74
N HIS A 610 -28.64 7.30 -12.90
CA HIS A 610 -27.29 6.90 -13.27
C HIS A 610 -27.08 5.38 -13.11
N GLY A 611 -28.13 4.63 -12.78
CA GLY A 611 -28.09 3.18 -12.62
C GLY A 611 -27.55 2.71 -11.27
N VAL A 612 -27.32 3.61 -10.31
CA VAL A 612 -26.79 3.32 -8.98
C VAL A 612 -27.93 2.88 -8.05
N TRP A 613 -27.73 1.78 -7.32
CA TRP A 613 -28.69 1.30 -6.33
C TRP A 613 -28.69 2.18 -5.08
N LEU A 614 -29.88 2.63 -4.69
CA LEU A 614 -30.14 3.42 -3.49
C LEU A 614 -31.04 2.65 -2.51
N ASN A 615 -30.77 2.81 -1.21
CA ASN A 615 -31.61 2.28 -0.14
C ASN A 615 -32.85 3.16 0.05
N HIS A 616 -34.04 2.55 -0.03
CA HIS A 616 -35.32 3.20 0.25
C HIS A 616 -36.08 2.45 1.35
N HIS A 617 -36.84 3.20 2.14
CA HIS A 617 -37.66 2.66 3.21
C HIS A 617 -39.12 2.55 2.73
N TYR A 618 -39.74 1.39 2.91
CA TYR A 618 -41.16 1.22 2.62
C TYR A 618 -42.00 2.19 3.45
N PHE A 619 -42.93 2.89 2.79
CA PHE A 619 -43.94 3.76 3.42
C PHE A 619 -43.39 4.89 4.31
N LYS A 620 -42.13 5.28 4.13
CA LYS A 620 -41.52 6.40 4.88
C LYS A 620 -42.36 7.68 4.77
N GLY A 621 -42.61 8.33 5.89
CA GLY A 621 -43.41 9.54 6.02
C GLY A 621 -44.92 9.31 6.17
N MET A 622 -45.42 8.08 6.01
CA MET A 622 -46.83 7.76 6.29
C MET A 622 -47.09 7.67 7.81
N PRO A 623 -48.33 7.80 8.31
CA PRO A 623 -48.61 7.59 9.73
C PRO A 623 -48.24 6.18 10.22
N GLY A 624 -47.80 6.02 11.47
CA GLY A 624 -47.49 4.72 12.08
C GLY A 624 -48.63 3.68 12.03
N SER A 625 -49.87 4.15 11.94
CA SER A 625 -51.10 3.37 11.80
C SER A 625 -51.44 2.98 10.36
N TYR A 626 -50.62 3.37 9.37
CA TYR A 626 -50.86 3.07 7.96
C TYR A 626 -50.96 1.55 7.73
N GLY A 627 -52.14 1.08 7.34
CA GLY A 627 -52.48 -0.35 7.26
C GLY A 627 -51.43 -1.21 6.53
N PRO A 628 -51.00 -0.84 5.31
CA PRO A 628 -49.98 -1.60 4.56
C PRO A 628 -48.62 -1.72 5.27
N ALA A 629 -48.25 -0.76 6.12
CA ALA A 629 -47.02 -0.81 6.90
C ALA A 629 -47.12 -1.71 8.15
N ASN A 630 -48.33 -2.14 8.50
CA ASN A 630 -48.60 -3.00 9.66
C ASN A 630 -48.77 -4.49 9.28
N VAL A 631 -48.21 -4.89 8.13
CA VAL A 631 -48.21 -6.28 7.66
C VAL A 631 -46.80 -6.88 7.78
N GLU A 632 -46.69 -7.95 8.57
CA GLU A 632 -45.47 -8.75 8.70
C GLU A 632 -45.14 -9.43 7.36
N ARG A 633 -43.88 -9.31 6.91
CA ARG A 633 -43.47 -9.85 5.61
C ARG A 633 -41.96 -10.03 5.49
N LEU A 634 -41.55 -10.85 4.53
CA LEU A 634 -40.16 -10.85 4.06
C LEU A 634 -39.89 -9.54 3.30
N VAL A 635 -38.69 -9.01 3.47
CA VAL A 635 -38.22 -7.78 2.83
C VAL A 635 -36.80 -7.98 2.29
N PRO A 636 -36.39 -7.19 1.27
CA PRO A 636 -35.01 -7.18 0.79
C PRO A 636 -33.97 -6.94 1.90
N GLY A 637 -34.27 -6.06 2.86
CA GLY A 637 -33.41 -5.79 4.01
C GLY A 637 -34.14 -4.99 5.09
N VAL A 638 -33.46 -4.77 6.21
CA VAL A 638 -33.87 -3.87 7.30
C VAL A 638 -32.71 -2.96 7.65
N THR A 639 -32.98 -1.83 8.31
CA THR A 639 -31.92 -0.86 8.64
C THR A 639 -31.12 -1.27 9.89
N GLY A 640 -29.87 -0.83 9.95
CA GLY A 640 -28.96 -1.01 11.09
C GLY A 640 -29.41 -0.29 12.36
N ALA A 641 -30.42 0.60 12.29
CA ALA A 641 -31.00 1.21 13.49
C ALA A 641 -31.58 0.17 14.46
N CYS A 642 -32.15 -0.93 13.93
CA CYS A 642 -32.41 -2.12 14.72
C CYS A 642 -32.47 -3.37 13.82
N ILE A 643 -31.48 -4.24 13.94
CA ILE A 643 -31.47 -5.56 13.29
C ILE A 643 -31.11 -6.63 14.30
N MET A 644 -31.86 -7.73 14.30
CA MET A 644 -31.62 -8.87 15.18
C MET A 644 -31.39 -10.14 14.38
N LEU A 645 -30.37 -10.90 14.74
CA LEU A 645 -29.96 -12.13 14.04
C LEU A 645 -29.16 -13.08 14.94
N PRO A 646 -29.11 -14.40 14.63
CA PRO A 646 -28.26 -15.33 15.38
C PRO A 646 -26.79 -14.95 15.30
N ARG A 647 -26.08 -14.99 16.44
CA ARG A 647 -24.64 -14.69 16.50
C ARG A 647 -23.83 -15.62 15.60
N SER A 648 -24.22 -16.90 15.51
CA SER A 648 -23.59 -17.86 14.61
C SER A 648 -23.68 -17.45 13.15
N LEU A 649 -24.83 -16.91 12.72
CA LEU A 649 -25.03 -16.46 11.35
C LEU A 649 -24.28 -15.16 11.08
N PHE A 650 -24.25 -14.22 12.04
CA PHE A 650 -23.43 -13.01 11.94
C PHE A 650 -21.95 -13.36 11.70
N ASN A 651 -21.41 -14.32 12.46
CA ASN A 651 -20.04 -14.80 12.27
C ASN A 651 -19.85 -15.53 10.94
N GLU A 652 -20.82 -16.37 10.52
CA GLU A 652 -20.78 -17.10 9.25
C GLU A 652 -20.71 -16.17 8.04
N VAL A 653 -21.45 -15.06 8.06
CA VAL A 653 -21.48 -14.09 6.95
C VAL A 653 -20.40 -13.01 7.05
N GLY A 654 -19.56 -13.05 8.10
CA GLY A 654 -18.44 -12.12 8.29
C GLY A 654 -18.81 -10.75 8.87
N GLY A 655 -20.00 -10.62 9.49
CA GLY A 655 -20.43 -9.39 10.17
C GLY A 655 -20.63 -8.19 9.23
N PHE A 656 -20.53 -6.98 9.80
CA PHE A 656 -20.61 -5.75 9.02
C PHE A 656 -19.33 -5.53 8.22
N ASP A 657 -19.47 -5.05 6.99
CA ASP A 657 -18.35 -4.68 6.14
C ASP A 657 -17.79 -3.30 6.53
N ASP A 658 -16.50 -3.22 6.80
CA ASP A 658 -15.84 -1.98 7.21
C ASP A 658 -15.21 -1.19 6.05
N SER A 659 -15.41 -1.64 4.82
CA SER A 659 -14.99 -0.87 3.64
C SER A 659 -15.92 0.32 3.32
N TYR A 660 -17.14 0.33 3.87
CA TYR A 660 -18.03 1.48 3.81
C TYR A 660 -17.45 2.63 4.64
N VAL A 661 -17.41 3.82 4.05
CA VAL A 661 -16.73 4.96 4.64
C VAL A 661 -17.66 5.67 5.62
N ILE A 662 -17.28 5.71 6.90
CA ILE A 662 -17.99 6.33 8.05
C ILE A 662 -19.29 5.59 8.44
N GLY A 663 -20.16 5.31 7.48
CA GLY A 663 -21.42 4.57 7.57
C GLY A 663 -22.28 4.81 6.31
N ASP A 664 -23.53 4.33 6.29
CA ASP A 664 -24.41 4.22 5.11
C ASP A 664 -24.06 2.98 4.23
N TYR A 665 -25.08 2.14 3.97
CA TYR A 665 -25.08 0.88 3.22
C TYR A 665 -24.55 -0.39 3.90
N GLU A 666 -23.89 -0.31 5.05
CA GLU A 666 -23.40 -1.49 5.78
C GLU A 666 -24.51 -2.43 6.26
N ASP A 667 -25.68 -1.89 6.59
CA ASP A 667 -26.86 -2.64 7.00
C ASP A 667 -27.50 -3.41 5.85
N SER A 668 -27.61 -2.78 4.69
CA SER A 668 -28.04 -3.44 3.45
C SER A 668 -27.04 -4.48 2.97
N ASP A 669 -25.74 -4.23 3.11
CA ASP A 669 -24.69 -5.20 2.76
C ASP A 669 -24.80 -6.45 3.64
N LEU A 670 -24.96 -6.27 4.96
CA LEU A 670 -25.20 -7.39 5.88
C LEU A 670 -26.48 -8.17 5.49
N CYS A 671 -27.58 -7.48 5.16
CA CYS A 671 -28.79 -8.13 4.68
C CYS A 671 -28.56 -8.94 3.39
N LEU A 672 -27.80 -8.39 2.44
CA LEU A 672 -27.47 -9.06 1.18
C LEU A 672 -26.57 -10.29 1.39
N LYS A 673 -25.59 -10.21 2.30
CA LYS A 673 -24.77 -11.36 2.72
C LYS A 673 -25.61 -12.48 3.35
N ILE A 674 -26.54 -12.13 4.24
CA ILE A 674 -27.49 -13.08 4.86
C ILE A 674 -28.35 -13.77 3.79
N ARG A 675 -28.83 -13.01 2.80
CA ARG A 675 -29.59 -13.55 1.66
C ARG A 675 -28.75 -14.46 0.78
N GLN A 676 -27.49 -14.11 0.54
CA GLN A 676 -26.54 -14.95 -0.20
C GLN A 676 -26.29 -16.28 0.53
N ALA A 677 -26.31 -16.29 1.86
CA ALA A 677 -26.27 -17.51 2.69
C ALA A 677 -27.59 -18.30 2.69
N GLY A 678 -28.61 -17.88 1.94
CA GLY A 678 -29.88 -18.58 1.76
C GLY A 678 -30.95 -18.26 2.79
N PHE A 679 -30.76 -17.20 3.60
CA PHE A 679 -31.72 -16.77 4.62
C PHE A 679 -32.47 -15.49 4.21
N GLY A 680 -33.78 -15.45 4.47
CA GLY A 680 -34.61 -14.26 4.32
C GLY A 680 -34.50 -13.29 5.49
N ILE A 681 -34.87 -12.04 5.22
CA ILE A 681 -34.97 -10.96 6.19
C ILE A 681 -36.46 -10.66 6.42
N LYS A 682 -36.90 -10.57 7.67
CA LYS A 682 -38.33 -10.37 8.01
C LYS A 682 -38.56 -9.04 8.73
N TYR A 683 -39.51 -8.27 8.24
CA TYR A 683 -40.01 -7.07 8.89
C TYR A 683 -41.16 -7.43 9.85
N VAL A 684 -41.08 -6.98 11.10
CA VAL A 684 -41.98 -7.34 12.21
C VAL A 684 -42.69 -6.10 12.75
N PRO A 685 -43.87 -5.72 12.22
CA PRO A 685 -44.57 -4.49 12.60
C PRO A 685 -45.25 -4.53 13.98
N SER A 686 -45.40 -5.72 14.57
CA SER A 686 -45.94 -5.88 15.92
C SER A 686 -44.99 -5.35 17.00
N VAL A 687 -43.73 -5.05 16.64
CA VAL A 687 -42.75 -4.38 17.48
C VAL A 687 -42.49 -3.01 16.88
N ALA A 688 -42.73 -1.95 17.65
CA ALA A 688 -42.45 -0.57 17.27
C ALA A 688 -41.34 0.01 18.16
N LEU A 689 -40.36 0.67 17.53
CA LEU A 689 -39.34 1.44 18.22
C LEU A 689 -39.37 2.88 17.68
N TYR A 690 -39.13 3.85 18.54
CA TYR A 690 -38.86 5.23 18.14
C TYR A 690 -37.38 5.37 17.82
N HIS A 691 -37.06 5.93 16.67
CA HIS A 691 -35.71 6.30 16.30
C HIS A 691 -35.65 7.81 16.17
N LEU A 692 -35.02 8.46 17.14
CA LEU A 692 -35.04 9.92 17.32
C LEU A 692 -34.06 10.65 16.37
N GLU A 693 -33.97 10.13 15.14
CA GLU A 693 -33.06 10.51 14.06
C GLU A 693 -33.15 12.02 13.75
N ARG A 694 -32.24 12.82 14.36
CA ARG A 694 -31.91 14.23 14.00
C ARG A 694 -30.79 14.88 14.84
N GLN A 695 -30.32 14.25 15.92
CA GLN A 695 -29.34 14.89 16.83
C GLN A 695 -27.91 14.35 16.73
N SER A 696 -27.71 13.10 16.31
CA SER A 696 -26.39 12.47 16.16
C SER A 696 -25.69 12.83 14.84
N ILE A 697 -26.43 12.92 13.74
CA ILE A 697 -25.91 13.10 12.37
C ILE A 697 -25.87 14.57 11.90
N SER A 698 -26.69 15.46 12.47
CA SER A 698 -26.88 16.83 11.96
C SER A 698 -25.65 17.75 12.11
N LYS A 699 -24.60 17.32 12.79
CA LYS A 699 -23.32 18.08 12.92
C LYS A 699 -22.30 17.81 11.80
N SER A 700 -22.57 16.91 10.85
CA SER A 700 -21.71 16.74 9.67
C SER A 700 -22.53 16.67 8.38
N LEU A 701 -22.80 17.83 7.78
CA LEU A 701 -23.48 17.97 6.48
C LEU A 701 -22.82 17.15 5.34
N ASP A 702 -21.54 16.79 5.49
CA ASP A 702 -20.82 15.93 4.54
C ASP A 702 -21.27 14.44 4.56
N TYR A 703 -22.00 14.00 5.59
CA TYR A 703 -22.31 12.59 5.84
C TYR A 703 -23.43 12.02 4.96
N THR A 704 -24.54 12.74 4.78
CA THR A 704 -25.76 12.15 4.15
C THR A 704 -25.92 12.42 2.66
N ARG A 705 -25.14 13.34 2.07
CA ARG A 705 -25.23 13.70 0.63
C ARG A 705 -23.87 14.04 -0.01
N GLY A 706 -22.77 13.75 0.67
CA GLY A 706 -21.42 14.04 0.21
C GLY A 706 -20.82 12.93 -0.67
N VAL A 707 -19.53 13.08 -0.97
CA VAL A 707 -18.74 12.10 -1.73
C VAL A 707 -18.74 10.71 -1.07
N ALA A 708 -18.79 10.65 0.27
CA ALA A 708 -18.80 9.38 1.02
C ALA A 708 -20.05 8.53 0.71
N SER A 709 -21.25 9.11 0.79
CA SER A 709 -22.50 8.38 0.48
C SER A 709 -22.56 7.96 -1.00
N GLN A 710 -22.11 8.81 -1.93
CA GLN A 710 -22.01 8.45 -3.34
C GLN A 710 -21.00 7.31 -3.59
N HIS A 711 -19.85 7.33 -2.91
CA HIS A 711 -18.88 6.23 -2.94
C HIS A 711 -19.49 4.93 -2.38
N ASN A 712 -20.17 4.99 -1.24
CA ASN A 712 -20.77 3.80 -0.61
C ASN A 712 -21.90 3.21 -1.48
N ALA A 713 -22.74 4.05 -2.09
CA ALA A 713 -23.77 3.62 -3.05
C ALA A 713 -23.14 2.97 -4.30
N TRP A 714 -22.09 3.59 -4.85
CA TRP A 714 -21.32 3.02 -5.95
C TRP A 714 -20.67 1.69 -5.58
N LEU A 715 -20.12 1.58 -4.36
CA LEU A 715 -19.46 0.38 -3.87
C LEU A 715 -20.47 -0.77 -3.70
N GLN A 716 -21.62 -0.50 -3.09
CA GLN A 716 -22.70 -1.48 -2.99
C GLN A 716 -23.17 -1.93 -4.38
N THR A 717 -23.43 -0.97 -5.28
CA THR A 717 -23.83 -1.27 -6.66
C THR A 717 -22.78 -2.16 -7.33
N SER A 718 -21.51 -1.79 -7.27
CA SER A 718 -20.42 -2.54 -7.89
C SER A 718 -20.27 -3.96 -7.34
N ARG A 719 -20.64 -4.20 -6.07
CA ARG A 719 -20.56 -5.52 -5.42
C ARG A 719 -21.78 -6.40 -5.68
N TRP A 720 -22.96 -5.78 -5.66
CA TRP A 720 -24.23 -6.49 -5.51
C TRP A 720 -25.20 -6.27 -6.67
N ASP A 721 -24.77 -5.64 -7.77
CA ASP A 721 -25.65 -5.25 -8.89
C ASP A 721 -26.57 -6.39 -9.32
N ALA A 722 -25.99 -7.54 -9.70
CA ALA A 722 -26.73 -8.70 -10.19
C ALA A 722 -27.68 -9.29 -9.13
N GLN A 723 -27.25 -9.33 -7.87
CA GLN A 723 -28.02 -9.87 -6.76
C GLN A 723 -29.20 -8.97 -6.41
N ILE A 724 -28.99 -7.66 -6.38
CA ILE A 724 -30.06 -6.68 -6.14
C ILE A 724 -31.03 -6.67 -7.33
N ASP A 725 -30.53 -6.72 -8.57
CA ASP A 725 -31.36 -6.76 -9.77
C ASP A 725 -32.29 -7.99 -9.76
N ALA A 726 -31.75 -9.18 -9.52
CA ALA A 726 -32.52 -10.40 -9.38
C ALA A 726 -33.53 -10.34 -8.23
N LEU A 727 -33.13 -9.76 -7.08
CA LEU A 727 -34.00 -9.59 -5.92
C LEU A 727 -35.17 -8.64 -6.18
N MET A 728 -34.94 -7.57 -6.93
CA MET A 728 -35.96 -6.57 -7.23
C MET A 728 -36.86 -6.97 -8.40
N ALA A 729 -36.42 -7.90 -9.26
CA ALA A 729 -37.23 -8.51 -10.31
C ALA A 729 -38.20 -9.59 -9.78
N ASP A 730 -37.93 -10.18 -8.62
CA ASP A 730 -38.80 -11.18 -8.00
C ASP A 730 -40.02 -10.51 -7.34
N GLU A 731 -41.17 -10.55 -8.03
CA GLU A 731 -42.44 -10.01 -7.51
C GLU A 731 -42.90 -10.69 -6.20
N SER A 732 -42.41 -11.89 -5.88
CA SER A 732 -42.73 -12.57 -4.62
C SER A 732 -42.01 -11.95 -3.41
N ALA A 733 -40.96 -11.17 -3.64
CA ALA A 733 -40.19 -10.47 -2.61
C ALA A 733 -40.71 -9.04 -2.31
N LEU A 734 -41.69 -8.55 -3.07
CA LEU A 734 -42.27 -7.20 -2.94
C LEU A 734 -43.67 -7.23 -2.31
N PRO A 735 -44.05 -6.22 -1.50
CA PRO A 735 -45.40 -6.16 -0.95
C PRO A 735 -46.42 -6.04 -2.08
N ARG A 736 -47.36 -6.99 -2.15
CA ARG A 736 -48.51 -6.94 -3.07
C ARG A 736 -49.25 -5.62 -2.87
N LYS A 737 -49.49 -4.87 -3.96
CA LYS A 737 -50.40 -3.72 -3.95
C LYS A 737 -51.73 -4.18 -3.37
N ALA A 738 -52.19 -3.56 -2.29
CA ALA A 738 -53.55 -3.74 -1.82
C ALA A 738 -54.51 -3.35 -2.95
N ALA A 739 -55.56 -4.14 -3.15
CA ALA A 739 -56.68 -3.74 -4.01
C ALA A 739 -57.17 -2.36 -3.55
N PRO A 740 -57.51 -1.44 -4.49
CA PRO A 740 -58.00 -0.13 -4.10
C PRO A 740 -59.16 -0.29 -3.13
N ALA A 741 -59.05 0.36 -1.97
CA ALA A 741 -60.16 0.49 -1.05
C ALA A 741 -61.32 1.10 -1.84
N ARG A 742 -62.49 0.45 -1.81
CA ARG A 742 -63.71 0.99 -2.42
C ARG A 742 -63.89 2.43 -1.95
N ASP A 743 -64.06 3.32 -2.94
CA ASP A 743 -64.14 4.76 -2.78
C ASP A 743 -65.04 5.14 -1.59
N ALA A 744 -64.45 5.69 -0.54
CA ALA A 744 -65.20 6.51 0.40
C ALA A 744 -65.46 7.84 -0.33
N GLU A 745 -66.74 8.15 -0.54
CA GLU A 745 -67.23 9.37 -1.19
C GLU A 745 -66.52 10.61 -0.64
N ILE A 746 -65.63 11.19 -1.45
CA ILE A 746 -65.05 12.50 -1.18
C ILE A 746 -66.05 13.54 -1.69
N LEU A 747 -66.74 14.21 -0.77
CA LEU A 747 -67.58 15.38 -1.05
C LEU A 747 -66.74 16.50 -1.72
N PRO A 748 -67.30 17.28 -2.66
CA PRO A 748 -66.51 18.15 -3.52
C PRO A 748 -66.12 19.48 -2.83
N ARG A 749 -64.82 19.78 -2.93
CA ARG A 749 -64.17 21.10 -3.03
C ARG A 749 -64.99 22.34 -2.60
N THR A 750 -64.53 23.00 -1.54
CA THR A 750 -64.63 24.45 -1.38
C THR A 750 -63.25 25.11 -1.44
N VAL A 751 -63.21 26.13 -2.29
CA VAL A 751 -62.11 27.02 -2.66
C VAL A 751 -61.75 27.96 -1.52
N LEU A 752 -60.45 28.32 -1.37
CA LEU A 752 -59.93 29.66 -1.00
C LEU A 752 -58.38 29.59 -0.97
N ARG A 753 -57.70 30.06 -2.02
CA ARG A 753 -57.13 31.42 -2.27
C ARG A 753 -55.80 31.69 -1.56
N ARG A 754 -54.81 32.00 -2.41
CA ARG A 754 -53.53 32.66 -2.11
C ARG A 754 -53.74 33.94 -1.29
N ALA A 755 -52.84 34.17 -0.33
CA ALA A 755 -52.47 35.50 0.13
C ALA A 755 -50.95 35.54 0.42
N ASN A 756 -50.31 36.59 -0.09
CA ASN A 756 -48.88 36.91 0.03
C ASN A 756 -48.55 37.55 1.40
N ALA A 757 -47.26 37.45 1.75
CA ALA A 757 -46.41 38.43 2.44
C ALA A 757 -46.89 39.12 3.74
N ALA A 758 -46.16 38.83 4.82
CA ALA A 758 -45.52 39.80 5.72
C ALA A 758 -44.35 39.11 6.43
#